data_AF-A0A4Q7P6H1-F1
#
_entry.id   AF-A0A4Q7P6H1-F1
#
_cell.length_a   1.000
_cell.length_b   1.000
_cell.length_c   1.000
_cell.angle_alpha   90.00
_cell.angle_beta   90.00
_cell.angle_gamma   90.00
#
_symmetry.space_group_name_H-M   'P 1'
#
loop_
_entity.id
_entity.type
_entity.pdbx_description
1 polymer ?
#
loop_
_entity_poly.entity_id
_entity_poly.type
_entity_poly.pdbx_seq_one_letter_code
_entity_poly.pdbx_strand_id
1 'polypeptide(L)'
;MKRVKTVALFLSLAMVFIPMVTGTQAQAADGQEKDNGMVISKTAQANMDGSYTITLEAYATGSKITTETKKDVPTDVILVLDQSGSMSEDMFSYSFQEYTNRDNDDYYGLRHNGARNSNLYFPLEDGGYATVSVIRARPYIYTKCPDNWNNDAQGSWPNYSPDDYWKYADSLFVKTGEEYQRVELTRSRDWQGYTYTYTFPDGSTVVCQGSDQSPDFGDKGPLYYRTESNRGEYTYTYTYTDENGITQTIGISTGANTQPEFTLYQRYASSSTSRLEALQTAVANFTNSVRAKAAGEDGIIGTADDVNHRVAVVGFATGNRGQSGYPAYENTEVFVGSQQYNYNSNASGYYDDALQNMDTDAGYNNVIASKNALDAHGATYPNYGLEMAKGIFDANPLQETEKRNRVVILFTDGTPGYSSYESDVASAAVDEADTLKNMGVTVYSVGIFEGADATSAGIAQGAGNRQANQFMQDVSSNNGTPRTPSYYLSASDADTLNSIFQQISDQIEEGGSSTTLDGETVIKDIISPSFTLPEGADASEIMLETYAYGQDGKWTKNNSAMGAAATVSGDRVDVTGFDFAANWCGTETAANGDVNYRGNKLVISFTVEPKAGFLGGNGVPTNSSAGIYENDGADEPVFIFPEPKVDVEIGSITVTAPDKDVYLLQNIPAADLQNGTASVGDVVLDLSRADENYGLEAWQTAYVEITAEVMDKDGNAVANGFTGLTEDSEYTVSLKVSPKTEGDAMEQTGSGKGNILVYKPELTYQDSEAWYGADVPTDFIENLTYTKWVHGETEADINKMGSAPELTFVYTPDETKVKDAKINTKQDVPVDAAVRIGNTDVTMHTAFQHINCTGQSCEVPGNYEFLLHINTCRLTVTKTGGAEGEPYVFTVKKDGRKYSEITIVGNRSETIAELPVGTYTVTEDQGWSWRYDSDNGTGFVLTAEHPSGSITCANTKINNNWLNGFSNVVKNIFSTENYGGREKYGSRKK
;
A
#
# COMPACT_ATOMS: atom_id res chain seq x y z
N MET A 1 -40.68 -8.65 -39.94
CA MET A 1 -39.22 -8.47 -40.09
C MET A 1 -38.65 -8.35 -38.69
N LYS A 2 -37.60 -9.12 -38.42
CA LYS A 2 -37.42 -10.01 -37.26
C LYS A 2 -36.48 -9.40 -36.20
N ARG A 3 -36.53 -9.70 -34.91
CA ARG A 3 -37.54 -10.22 -33.95
C ARG A 3 -36.82 -10.26 -32.59
N VAL A 4 -37.57 -9.98 -31.54
CA VAL A 4 -37.39 -10.34 -30.11
C VAL A 4 -36.85 -11.78 -29.93
N LYS A 5 -36.01 -12.07 -28.90
CA LYS A 5 -36.27 -13.09 -27.84
C LYS A 5 -35.05 -13.53 -26.99
N THR A 6 -35.38 -13.64 -25.70
CA THR A 6 -34.90 -14.41 -24.55
C THR A 6 -34.60 -15.91 -24.79
N VAL A 7 -33.80 -16.51 -23.89
CA VAL A 7 -33.88 -17.87 -23.27
C VAL A 7 -32.58 -18.71 -23.32
N ALA A 8 -32.23 -19.22 -22.13
CA ALA A 8 -31.17 -20.15 -21.74
C ALA A 8 -31.31 -21.59 -22.31
N LEU A 9 -30.20 -22.37 -22.36
CA LEU A 9 -30.10 -23.75 -21.84
C LEU A 9 -28.71 -24.40 -22.08
N PHE A 10 -28.12 -24.93 -21.00
CA PHE A 10 -27.37 -26.20 -20.81
C PHE A 10 -26.66 -26.91 -21.99
N LEU A 11 -25.38 -27.32 -21.79
CA LEU A 11 -24.95 -28.66 -21.32
C LEU A 11 -23.51 -29.02 -21.78
N SER A 12 -22.65 -29.38 -20.80
CA SER A 12 -21.49 -30.31 -20.82
C SER A 12 -20.63 -30.53 -22.09
N LEU A 13 -19.29 -30.50 -21.96
CA LEU A 13 -18.42 -31.69 -21.82
C LEU A 13 -16.92 -31.36 -22.04
N ALA A 14 -16.12 -31.64 -21.00
CA ALA A 14 -14.70 -32.03 -20.92
C ALA A 14 -13.66 -31.62 -21.99
N MET A 15 -12.55 -31.00 -21.56
CA MET A 15 -11.25 -31.68 -21.36
C MET A 15 -10.13 -30.67 -21.05
N VAL A 16 -9.52 -30.85 -19.88
CA VAL A 16 -8.08 -30.73 -19.57
C VAL A 16 -7.30 -29.67 -20.37
N PHE A 17 -7.03 -28.52 -19.74
CA PHE A 17 -5.74 -27.86 -19.86
C PHE A 17 -5.32 -27.30 -18.49
N ILE A 18 -4.11 -27.68 -18.12
CA ILE A 18 -3.39 -27.39 -16.87
C ILE A 18 -3.35 -25.87 -16.65
N PRO A 19 -3.76 -25.32 -15.49
CA PRO A 19 -3.39 -23.96 -15.16
C PRO A 19 -1.91 -23.98 -14.77
N MET A 20 -1.04 -23.47 -15.65
CA MET A 20 0.20 -22.88 -15.18
C MET A 20 -0.21 -21.74 -14.25
N VAL A 21 -0.01 -21.93 -12.95
CA VAL A 21 -0.07 -20.85 -11.96
C VAL A 21 1.03 -19.88 -12.36
N THR A 22 0.68 -18.83 -13.09
CA THR A 22 1.55 -17.68 -13.28
C THR A 22 1.62 -16.98 -11.94
N GLY A 23 2.69 -17.24 -11.17
CA GLY A 23 2.94 -16.53 -9.92
C GLY A 23 2.97 -15.03 -10.19
N THR A 24 2.03 -14.32 -9.58
CA THR A 24 1.93 -12.87 -9.58
C THR A 24 3.09 -12.32 -8.73
N GLN A 25 4.12 -11.77 -9.39
CA GLN A 25 5.08 -10.90 -8.72
C GLN A 25 4.42 -9.52 -8.56
N ALA A 26 4.06 -9.17 -7.34
CA ALA A 26 3.66 -7.79 -7.02
C ALA A 26 4.92 -6.94 -6.90
N GLN A 27 5.31 -6.27 -7.99
CA GLN A 27 6.22 -5.14 -7.94
C GLN A 27 5.42 -3.87 -7.72
N ALA A 28 5.78 -3.08 -6.70
CA ALA A 28 5.39 -1.68 -6.68
C ALA A 28 5.92 -1.03 -7.97
N ALA A 29 5.05 -0.31 -8.68
CA ALA A 29 5.43 0.41 -9.88
C ALA A 29 6.62 1.33 -9.55
N ASP A 30 7.68 1.16 -10.36
CA ASP A 30 8.93 1.90 -10.39
C ASP A 30 8.70 3.38 -10.04
N GLY A 31 8.91 3.69 -8.75
CA GLY A 31 8.90 5.07 -8.28
C GLY A 31 10.15 5.71 -8.86
N GLN A 32 9.97 6.62 -9.81
CA GLN A 32 11.06 7.40 -10.41
C GLN A 32 12.06 7.82 -9.34
N GLU A 33 13.28 7.26 -9.41
CA GLU A 33 14.38 7.57 -8.51
C GLU A 33 14.67 9.07 -8.55
N LYS A 34 14.31 9.76 -7.47
CA LYS A 34 15.12 10.89 -7.02
C LYS A 34 16.42 10.28 -6.49
N ASP A 35 17.54 10.68 -7.08
CA ASP A 35 18.90 10.23 -6.74
C ASP A 35 19.28 10.73 -5.34
N ASN A 36 18.78 10.05 -4.30
CA ASN A 36 18.95 10.38 -2.87
C ASN A 36 20.13 9.59 -2.23
N GLY A 37 21.10 9.14 -3.03
CA GLY A 37 22.30 8.43 -2.55
C GLY A 37 22.08 6.97 -2.11
N MET A 38 20.86 6.43 -2.24
CA MET A 38 20.47 5.09 -1.78
C MET A 38 19.46 4.45 -2.72
N VAL A 39 19.67 3.19 -3.09
CA VAL A 39 18.68 2.35 -3.78
C VAL A 39 18.15 1.32 -2.81
N ILE A 40 16.82 1.26 -2.67
CA ILE A 40 16.12 0.32 -1.79
C ILE A 40 14.97 -0.36 -2.53
N SER A 41 14.73 -1.62 -2.23
CA SER A 41 13.54 -2.34 -2.68
C SER A 41 13.07 -3.32 -1.63
N LYS A 42 11.77 -3.60 -1.63
CA LYS A 42 11.17 -4.66 -0.82
C LYS A 42 10.11 -5.37 -1.63
N THR A 43 10.14 -6.69 -1.59
CA THR A 43 9.23 -7.55 -2.35
C THR A 43 8.68 -8.67 -1.48
N ALA A 44 7.51 -9.18 -1.85
CA ALA A 44 6.90 -10.37 -1.25
C ALA A 44 6.57 -11.36 -2.37
N GLN A 45 7.03 -12.59 -2.24
CA GLN A 45 6.78 -13.67 -3.20
C GLN A 45 5.97 -14.78 -2.54
N ALA A 46 4.83 -15.15 -3.12
CA ALA A 46 4.03 -16.28 -2.65
C ALA A 46 4.76 -17.62 -2.88
N ASN A 47 4.76 -18.47 -1.86
CA ASN A 47 5.31 -19.81 -1.89
C ASN A 47 4.20 -20.85 -2.12
N MET A 48 4.57 -22.09 -2.49
CA MET A 48 3.60 -23.15 -2.80
C MET A 48 2.84 -23.67 -1.57
N ASP A 49 3.32 -23.40 -0.37
CA ASP A 49 2.75 -23.84 0.91
C ASP A 49 1.83 -22.80 1.56
N GLY A 50 1.58 -21.67 0.90
CA GLY A 50 0.76 -20.56 1.41
C GLY A 50 1.53 -19.55 2.27
N SER A 51 2.83 -19.74 2.46
CA SER A 51 3.72 -18.74 3.05
C SER A 51 4.19 -17.72 2.00
N TYR A 52 4.85 -16.65 2.44
CA TYR A 52 5.40 -15.60 1.58
C TYR A 52 6.86 -15.32 1.94
N THR A 53 7.72 -15.27 0.93
CA THR A 53 9.13 -14.89 1.09
C THR A 53 9.26 -13.38 0.93
N ILE A 54 9.67 -12.70 1.99
CA ILE A 54 9.99 -11.27 2.00
C ILE A 54 11.46 -11.10 1.62
N THR A 55 11.75 -10.14 0.74
CA THR A 55 13.13 -9.78 0.37
C THR A 55 13.29 -8.27 0.40
N LEU A 56 14.25 -7.78 1.19
CA LEU A 56 14.68 -6.38 1.24
C LEU A 56 16.06 -6.29 0.59
N GLU A 57 16.24 -5.34 -0.32
CA GLU A 57 17.55 -5.03 -0.90
C GLU A 57 17.89 -3.55 -0.68
N ALA A 58 19.14 -3.26 -0.27
CA ALA A 58 19.63 -1.89 -0.10
C ALA A 58 21.10 -1.72 -0.51
N TYR A 59 21.45 -0.63 -1.20
CA TYR A 59 22.83 -0.25 -1.49
C TYR A 59 23.04 1.23 -1.80
N ALA A 60 24.14 1.80 -1.30
CA ALA A 60 24.45 3.22 -1.46
C ALA A 60 25.07 3.50 -2.82
N THR A 61 24.75 4.65 -3.41
CA THR A 61 25.26 5.07 -4.73
C THR A 61 26.37 6.12 -4.65
N GLY A 62 26.73 6.56 -3.44
CA GLY A 62 27.81 7.53 -3.20
C GLY A 62 28.42 7.41 -1.81
N SER A 63 29.60 8.01 -1.63
CA SER A 63 30.35 8.00 -0.36
C SER A 63 29.71 8.85 0.75
N LYS A 64 28.73 9.67 0.40
CA LYS A 64 27.84 10.39 1.31
C LYS A 64 26.41 10.13 0.88
N ILE A 65 25.57 9.83 1.85
CA ILE A 65 24.14 9.63 1.63
C ILE A 65 23.44 10.92 2.07
N THR A 66 22.95 11.68 1.09
CA THR A 66 22.20 12.91 1.33
C THR A 66 20.73 12.55 1.46
N THR A 67 20.24 12.53 2.70
CA THR A 67 18.81 12.41 2.97
C THR A 67 18.20 13.79 3.18
N GLU A 68 16.97 14.03 2.71
CA GLU A 68 16.18 15.16 3.17
C GLU A 68 15.81 14.91 4.66
N THR A 69 16.74 15.15 5.58
CA THR A 69 16.45 15.14 7.02
C THR A 69 16.07 16.56 7.44
N LYS A 70 14.91 16.69 8.10
CA LYS A 70 14.29 17.96 8.51
C LYS A 70 15.02 18.73 9.63
N LYS A 71 16.35 18.63 9.74
CA LYS A 71 17.09 19.37 10.74
C LYS A 71 18.41 19.88 10.21
N ASP A 72 18.49 21.21 10.19
CA ASP A 72 19.61 21.92 9.64
C ASP A 72 20.88 21.75 10.48
N VAL A 73 21.97 21.24 9.88
CA VAL A 73 23.27 21.08 10.53
C VAL A 73 24.06 22.39 10.46
N PRO A 74 24.45 22.97 11.61
CA PRO A 74 25.29 24.16 11.65
C PRO A 74 26.65 23.96 10.97
N THR A 75 27.26 25.05 10.51
CA THR A 75 28.56 25.04 9.82
C THR A 75 29.48 26.10 10.43
N ASP A 76 30.72 25.72 10.76
CA ASP A 76 31.81 26.66 11.04
C ASP A 76 32.62 26.89 9.78
N VAL A 77 32.81 28.16 9.43
CA VAL A 77 33.64 28.57 8.31
C VAL A 77 34.77 29.45 8.81
N ILE A 78 36.01 29.13 8.45
CA ILE A 78 37.15 30.01 8.64
C ILE A 78 37.61 30.53 7.29
N LEU A 79 37.49 31.84 7.10
CA LEU A 79 38.01 32.55 5.93
C LEU A 79 39.50 32.86 6.19
N VAL A 80 40.37 32.27 5.38
CA VAL A 80 41.83 32.49 5.45
C VAL A 80 42.23 33.36 4.27
N LEU A 81 42.47 34.64 4.55
CA LEU A 81 42.52 35.72 3.57
C LEU A 81 43.94 36.23 3.38
N ASP A 82 44.41 36.25 2.14
CA ASP A 82 45.70 36.82 1.78
C ASP A 82 45.68 38.34 2.00
N GLN A 83 46.69 38.84 2.73
CA GLN A 83 46.91 40.26 2.99
C GLN A 83 48.22 40.74 2.36
N SER A 84 48.84 39.96 1.47
CA SER A 84 50.12 40.30 0.87
C SER A 84 50.06 41.54 -0.03
N GLY A 85 51.22 42.10 -0.37
CA GLY A 85 51.34 43.30 -1.19
C GLY A 85 50.70 43.17 -2.57
N SER A 86 50.65 41.96 -3.14
CA SER A 86 50.01 41.68 -4.43
C SER A 86 48.48 41.79 -4.37
N MET A 87 47.88 41.85 -3.19
CA MET A 87 46.45 42.13 -3.00
C MET A 87 46.09 43.59 -3.29
N SER A 88 47.09 44.47 -3.34
CA SER A 88 46.93 45.87 -3.80
C SER A 88 46.90 45.99 -5.33
N GLU A 89 47.23 44.92 -6.06
CA GLU A 89 47.18 44.93 -7.53
C GLU A 89 45.74 44.88 -8.05
N ASP A 90 45.55 45.46 -9.23
CA ASP A 90 44.27 45.49 -9.91
C ASP A 90 43.89 44.11 -10.44
N MET A 91 42.64 43.74 -10.20
CA MET A 91 41.91 42.70 -10.92
C MET A 91 41.01 43.36 -11.97
N PHE A 92 41.09 42.88 -13.22
CA PHE A 92 40.38 43.47 -14.35
C PHE A 92 39.14 42.67 -14.70
N SER A 93 38.02 43.35 -14.94
CA SER A 93 36.89 42.76 -15.67
C SER A 93 37.18 42.87 -17.16
N TYR A 94 36.81 41.85 -17.93
CA TYR A 94 37.06 41.82 -19.37
C TYR A 94 35.76 41.86 -20.17
N SER A 95 35.79 42.54 -21.31
CA SER A 95 34.71 42.53 -22.30
C SER A 95 35.28 42.19 -23.67
N PHE A 96 34.39 41.76 -24.57
CA PHE A 96 34.74 41.36 -25.93
C PHE A 96 34.16 42.36 -26.92
N GLN A 97 34.95 42.72 -27.91
CA GLN A 97 34.49 43.52 -29.04
C GLN A 97 35.04 42.95 -30.35
N GLU A 98 34.26 43.08 -31.41
CA GLU A 98 34.61 42.59 -32.74
C GLU A 98 35.88 43.28 -33.27
N TYR A 99 36.76 42.49 -33.89
CA TYR A 99 37.85 43.04 -34.70
C TYR A 99 37.31 43.59 -36.01
N THR A 100 37.61 44.85 -36.31
CA THR A 100 37.27 45.48 -37.60
C THR A 100 38.52 45.60 -38.48
N ASN A 101 38.37 45.33 -39.78
CA ASN A 101 39.40 45.54 -40.81
C ASN A 101 40.74 44.79 -40.59
N ARG A 102 40.71 43.52 -40.17
CA ARG A 102 41.91 42.66 -40.07
C ARG A 102 41.90 41.55 -41.11
N ASP A 103 43.08 41.24 -41.63
CA ASP A 103 43.30 40.13 -42.56
C ASP A 103 43.86 38.87 -41.87
N ASN A 104 44.09 37.82 -42.64
CA ASN A 104 44.60 36.55 -42.12
C ASN A 104 45.99 36.66 -41.46
N ASP A 105 46.87 37.55 -41.94
CA ASP A 105 48.19 37.71 -41.34
C ASP A 105 48.11 38.45 -40.00
N ASP A 106 47.25 39.46 -39.91
CA ASP A 106 46.91 40.13 -38.66
C ASP A 106 46.39 39.13 -37.61
N TYR A 107 45.41 38.30 -37.99
CA TYR A 107 44.84 37.30 -37.09
C TYR A 107 45.84 36.21 -36.71
N TYR A 108 46.69 35.78 -37.64
CA TYR A 108 47.78 34.85 -37.33
C TYR A 108 48.77 35.44 -36.32
N GLY A 109 48.96 36.76 -36.31
CA GLY A 109 49.72 37.50 -35.30
C GLY A 109 49.07 37.55 -33.91
N LEU A 110 47.79 37.21 -33.79
CA LEU A 110 46.98 37.27 -32.56
C LEU A 110 46.55 35.90 -32.03
N ARG A 111 46.89 34.81 -32.73
CA ARG A 111 46.47 33.44 -32.40
C ARG A 111 46.98 32.95 -31.03
N HIS A 112 46.24 32.03 -30.42
CA HIS A 112 46.60 31.45 -29.13
C HIS A 112 47.62 30.29 -29.23
N ASN A 113 47.82 29.70 -30.40
CA ASN A 113 48.89 28.72 -30.66
C ASN A 113 50.24 29.39 -31.06
N GLY A 114 50.78 30.19 -30.15
CA GLY A 114 52.18 30.67 -30.21
C GLY A 114 52.42 32.06 -30.81
N ALA A 115 51.44 32.97 -30.76
CA ALA A 115 51.72 34.39 -30.95
C ALA A 115 52.33 35.03 -29.69
N ARG A 116 53.01 36.17 -29.86
CA ARG A 116 53.58 36.93 -28.73
C ARG A 116 52.53 37.75 -27.98
N ASN A 117 51.51 38.23 -28.69
CA ASN A 117 50.43 39.06 -28.15
C ASN A 117 49.07 38.42 -28.50
N SER A 118 48.84 37.21 -27.98
CA SER A 118 47.61 36.46 -28.26
C SER A 118 46.38 37.20 -27.72
N ASN A 119 45.40 37.47 -28.58
CA ASN A 119 44.15 38.13 -28.21
C ASN A 119 43.07 37.87 -29.26
N LEU A 120 42.80 36.60 -29.58
CA LEU A 120 41.89 36.25 -30.66
C LEU A 120 40.83 35.26 -30.17
N TYR A 121 39.56 35.67 -30.24
CA TYR A 121 38.44 34.94 -29.67
C TYR A 121 37.31 34.71 -30.67
N PHE A 122 36.54 33.65 -30.46
CA PHE A 122 35.36 33.30 -31.25
C PHE A 122 34.15 33.11 -30.32
N PRO A 123 32.98 33.71 -30.59
CA PRO A 123 31.80 33.57 -29.75
C PRO A 123 31.21 32.17 -29.86
N LEU A 124 30.74 31.63 -28.75
CA LEU A 124 30.06 30.33 -28.66
C LEU A 124 28.55 30.53 -28.51
N GLU A 125 27.77 29.46 -28.74
CA GLU A 125 26.29 29.52 -28.73
C GLU A 125 25.70 29.78 -27.34
N ASP A 126 26.43 29.45 -26.27
CA ASP A 126 26.07 29.66 -24.86
C ASP A 126 26.31 31.10 -24.37
N GLY A 127 26.83 31.98 -25.25
CA GLY A 127 27.21 33.35 -24.90
C GLY A 127 28.65 33.51 -24.41
N GLY A 128 29.43 32.42 -24.32
CA GLY A 128 30.86 32.41 -24.01
C GLY A 128 31.75 32.78 -25.20
N TYR A 129 33.07 32.83 -24.96
CA TYR A 129 34.07 33.10 -25.99
C TYR A 129 35.23 32.10 -25.90
N ALA A 130 35.56 31.43 -27.00
CA ALA A 130 36.68 30.51 -27.09
C ALA A 130 37.95 31.17 -27.64
N THR A 131 39.12 30.77 -27.13
CA THR A 131 40.42 31.19 -27.70
C THR A 131 40.67 30.55 -29.05
N VAL A 132 41.18 31.32 -30.02
CA VAL A 132 41.34 30.85 -31.40
C VAL A 132 42.79 30.54 -31.73
N SER A 133 43.01 29.33 -32.24
CA SER A 133 44.26 28.89 -32.85
C SER A 133 44.19 29.02 -34.37
N VAL A 134 45.31 29.42 -34.98
CA VAL A 134 45.41 29.59 -36.44
C VAL A 134 46.60 28.79 -36.97
N ILE A 135 46.36 27.88 -37.90
CA ILE A 135 47.40 27.11 -38.57
C ILE A 135 47.61 27.71 -39.96
N ARG A 136 48.86 28.03 -40.31
CA ARG A 136 49.23 28.59 -41.60
C ARG A 136 50.00 27.55 -42.41
N ALA A 137 49.44 27.10 -43.54
CA ALA A 137 50.03 26.10 -44.42
C ALA A 137 50.14 26.61 -45.87
N ARG A 138 51.01 26.00 -46.69
CA ARG A 138 51.13 26.30 -48.12
C ARG A 138 50.36 25.27 -48.95
N PRO A 139 49.61 25.67 -49.99
CA PRO A 139 49.02 24.73 -50.92
C PRO A 139 50.11 24.07 -51.79
N TYR A 140 49.88 22.81 -52.19
CA TYR A 140 50.76 22.07 -53.08
C TYR A 140 50.36 22.23 -54.55
N ILE A 141 51.34 22.30 -55.44
CA ILE A 141 51.18 22.25 -56.90
C ILE A 141 51.69 20.88 -57.40
N TYR A 142 50.89 20.24 -58.25
CA TYR A 142 51.26 18.99 -58.93
C TYR A 142 51.57 19.29 -60.40
N THR A 143 52.83 19.15 -60.79
CA THR A 143 53.29 19.44 -62.16
C THR A 143 53.54 18.14 -62.91
N LYS A 144 53.03 18.02 -64.15
CA LYS A 144 53.25 16.83 -64.98
C LYS A 144 54.76 16.66 -65.21
N CYS A 145 55.30 15.48 -64.91
CA CYS A 145 56.67 15.11 -65.25
C CYS A 145 56.81 15.05 -66.79
N PRO A 146 57.81 15.69 -67.38
CA PRO A 146 58.17 15.52 -68.78
C PRO A 146 58.37 14.05 -69.15
N ASP A 147 57.86 13.65 -70.32
CA ASP A 147 57.88 12.26 -70.78
C ASP A 147 59.30 11.77 -71.19
N ASN A 148 60.30 12.66 -71.17
CA ASN A 148 61.70 12.41 -71.52
C ASN A 148 62.65 12.46 -70.32
N TRP A 149 62.14 12.47 -69.09
CA TRP A 149 62.97 12.41 -67.90
C TRP A 149 63.64 11.05 -67.76
N ASN A 150 64.93 11.06 -67.49
CA ASN A 150 65.65 9.85 -67.15
C ASN A 150 65.30 9.39 -65.72
N ASN A 151 65.66 8.16 -65.38
CA ASN A 151 65.53 7.66 -64.02
C ASN A 151 66.33 8.52 -63.02
N ASP A 152 67.63 8.76 -63.27
CA ASP A 152 68.56 9.53 -62.43
C ASP A 152 69.64 10.16 -63.33
N ALA A 153 69.38 11.38 -63.80
CA ALA A 153 70.22 12.04 -64.79
C ALA A 153 71.48 12.62 -64.13
N GLN A 154 72.66 12.20 -64.62
CA GLN A 154 73.91 12.81 -64.18
C GLN A 154 74.12 14.18 -64.82
N GLY A 155 74.24 15.22 -64.01
CA GLY A 155 74.56 16.56 -64.49
C GLY A 155 76.00 16.66 -65.01
N SER A 156 76.20 17.37 -66.12
CA SER A 156 77.52 17.57 -66.73
C SER A 156 78.43 18.56 -65.96
N TRP A 157 77.99 19.13 -64.84
CA TRP A 157 78.72 20.14 -64.05
C TRP A 157 78.63 19.85 -62.55
N PRO A 158 79.69 20.10 -61.76
CA PRO A 158 79.61 20.03 -60.30
C PRO A 158 78.53 21.02 -59.80
N ASN A 159 77.57 20.56 -59.00
CA ASN A 159 76.40 21.29 -58.47
C ASN A 159 75.21 21.52 -59.40
N TYR A 160 75.13 20.88 -60.57
CA TYR A 160 73.90 20.84 -61.36
C TYR A 160 73.18 19.50 -61.18
N SER A 161 72.04 19.51 -60.50
CA SER A 161 71.14 18.36 -60.40
C SER A 161 69.96 18.57 -61.35
N PRO A 162 69.97 17.97 -62.55
CA PRO A 162 68.85 18.06 -63.48
C PRO A 162 67.57 17.55 -62.81
N ASP A 163 66.42 18.03 -63.30
CA ASP A 163 65.14 17.45 -62.90
C ASP A 163 64.98 16.09 -63.58
N ASP A 164 64.70 15.07 -62.78
CA ASP A 164 64.50 13.68 -63.18
C ASP A 164 63.58 12.97 -62.19
N TYR A 165 63.25 11.71 -62.45
CA TYR A 165 62.34 10.98 -61.57
C TYR A 165 62.94 10.71 -60.18
N TRP A 166 64.24 10.43 -60.09
CA TRP A 166 64.90 10.12 -58.82
C TRP A 166 64.99 11.32 -57.88
N LYS A 167 65.23 12.52 -58.40
CA LYS A 167 65.22 13.78 -57.63
C LYS A 167 63.88 14.00 -56.92
N TYR A 168 62.79 13.59 -57.55
CA TYR A 168 61.44 13.73 -57.01
C TYR A 168 60.88 12.42 -56.45
N ALA A 169 61.70 11.40 -56.19
CA ALA A 169 61.24 10.06 -55.78
C ALA A 169 60.25 10.08 -54.59
N ASP A 170 60.43 11.00 -53.64
CA ASP A 170 59.55 11.15 -52.47
C ASP A 170 58.28 11.97 -52.73
N SER A 171 58.16 12.56 -53.92
CA SER A 171 57.09 13.46 -54.31
C SER A 171 56.51 13.17 -55.70
N LEU A 172 56.62 11.93 -56.20
CA LEU A 172 55.95 11.46 -57.41
C LEU A 172 54.53 10.99 -57.13
N PHE A 173 53.62 11.31 -58.06
CA PHE A 173 52.20 11.01 -57.99
C PHE A 173 51.67 10.60 -59.35
N VAL A 174 50.61 9.79 -59.38
CA VAL A 174 49.77 9.54 -60.55
C VAL A 174 48.40 10.19 -60.31
N LYS A 175 47.78 10.71 -61.37
CA LYS A 175 46.45 11.30 -61.28
C LYS A 175 45.39 10.22 -61.50
N THR A 176 44.53 9.99 -60.51
CA THR A 176 43.42 9.03 -60.56
C THR A 176 42.11 9.77 -60.30
N GLY A 177 41.36 10.08 -61.35
CA GLY A 177 40.19 10.97 -61.25
C GLY A 177 40.61 12.43 -61.00
N GLU A 178 40.09 13.04 -59.93
CA GLU A 178 40.48 14.40 -59.49
C GLU A 178 41.62 14.41 -58.47
N GLU A 179 42.02 13.25 -57.95
CA GLU A 179 43.03 13.14 -56.90
C GLU A 179 44.42 12.75 -57.43
N TYR A 180 45.46 13.14 -56.69
CA TYR A 180 46.84 12.75 -56.94
C TYR A 180 47.29 11.75 -55.87
N GLN A 181 47.65 10.54 -56.28
CA GLN A 181 48.04 9.46 -55.38
C GLN A 181 49.53 9.13 -55.55
N ARG A 182 50.23 8.89 -54.43
CA ARG A 182 51.69 8.76 -54.41
C ARG A 182 52.16 7.53 -55.19
N VAL A 183 53.21 7.70 -56.00
CA VAL A 183 53.93 6.61 -56.67
C VAL A 183 55.28 6.48 -55.99
N GLU A 184 55.61 5.27 -55.54
CA GLU A 184 56.86 5.00 -54.86
C GLU A 184 57.94 4.66 -55.88
N LEU A 185 59.09 5.34 -55.84
CA LEU A 185 60.25 5.04 -56.67
C LEU A 185 61.38 4.50 -55.80
N THR A 186 61.80 3.26 -56.06
CA THR A 186 62.93 2.63 -55.39
C THR A 186 64.05 2.29 -56.37
N ARG A 187 65.29 2.25 -55.88
CA ARG A 187 66.49 1.91 -56.68
C ARG A 187 67.27 0.79 -56.02
N SER A 188 67.61 -0.23 -56.80
CA SER A 188 68.53 -1.29 -56.42
C SER A 188 69.76 -1.29 -57.33
N ARG A 189 70.87 -1.86 -56.87
CA ARG A 189 72.13 -1.97 -57.62
C ARG A 189 72.66 -3.39 -57.58
N ASP A 190 73.03 -3.92 -58.73
CA ASP A 190 73.76 -5.18 -58.86
C ASP A 190 74.98 -5.01 -59.78
N TRP A 191 75.56 -6.14 -60.21
CA TRP A 191 76.72 -6.17 -61.11
C TRP A 191 76.39 -5.75 -62.55
N GLN A 192 75.11 -5.68 -62.93
CA GLN A 192 74.63 -5.27 -64.25
C GLN A 192 74.28 -3.78 -64.30
N GLY A 193 73.96 -3.14 -63.17
CA GLY A 193 73.74 -1.70 -63.09
C GLY A 193 72.74 -1.28 -62.01
N TYR A 194 72.15 -0.10 -62.18
CA TYR A 194 71.04 0.36 -61.34
C TYR A 194 69.70 -0.05 -61.97
N THR A 195 68.78 -0.55 -61.14
CA THR A 195 67.39 -0.84 -61.52
C THR A 195 66.46 0.05 -60.72
N TYR A 196 65.54 0.71 -61.40
CA TYR A 196 64.53 1.60 -60.83
C TYR A 196 63.15 0.94 -60.92
N THR A 197 62.45 0.88 -59.79
CA THR A 197 61.12 0.28 -59.69
C THR A 197 60.12 1.33 -59.21
N TYR A 198 59.12 1.59 -60.04
CA TYR A 198 58.00 2.48 -59.74
C TYR A 198 56.79 1.65 -59.33
N THR A 199 56.33 1.81 -58.11
CA THR A 199 55.15 1.13 -57.56
C THR A 199 53.98 2.10 -57.51
N PHE A 200 52.90 1.76 -58.22
CA PHE A 200 51.69 2.56 -58.31
C PHE A 200 50.72 2.24 -57.15
N PRO A 201 49.73 3.10 -56.86
CA PRO A 201 48.77 2.88 -55.77
C PRO A 201 47.98 1.56 -55.85
N ASP A 202 47.80 1.01 -57.05
CA ASP A 202 47.16 -0.29 -57.29
C ASP A 202 48.09 -1.50 -57.03
N GLY A 203 49.31 -1.24 -56.53
CA GLY A 203 50.35 -2.23 -56.24
C GLY A 203 51.13 -2.70 -57.47
N SER A 204 50.78 -2.22 -58.66
CA SER A 204 51.45 -2.62 -59.90
C SER A 204 52.78 -1.89 -60.09
N THR A 205 53.74 -2.52 -60.76
CA THR A 205 55.10 -1.97 -60.90
C THR A 205 55.53 -1.74 -62.34
N VAL A 206 56.33 -0.69 -62.57
CA VAL A 206 57.11 -0.46 -63.81
C VAL A 206 58.59 -0.49 -63.45
N VAL A 207 59.39 -1.27 -64.18
CA VAL A 207 60.83 -1.48 -63.91
C VAL A 207 61.66 -0.99 -65.08
N CYS A 208 62.68 -0.17 -64.81
CA CYS A 208 63.59 0.36 -65.82
C CYS A 208 65.05 0.18 -65.39
N GLN A 209 65.91 -0.31 -66.29
CA GLN A 209 67.33 -0.51 -66.02
C GLN A 209 68.17 0.61 -66.63
N GLY A 210 69.12 1.13 -65.85
CA GLY A 210 70.00 2.23 -66.25
C GLY A 210 69.52 3.60 -65.73
N SER A 211 70.45 4.40 -65.22
CA SER A 211 70.17 5.72 -64.66
C SER A 211 69.85 6.77 -65.74
N ASP A 212 70.42 6.61 -66.93
CA ASP A 212 70.27 7.50 -68.09
C ASP A 212 69.12 7.11 -69.03
N GLN A 213 68.27 6.17 -68.61
CA GLN A 213 67.12 5.71 -69.39
C GLN A 213 65.83 6.41 -68.98
N SER A 214 64.96 6.67 -69.96
CA SER A 214 63.60 7.20 -69.74
C SER A 214 62.63 6.02 -69.59
N PRO A 215 62.01 5.80 -68.41
CA PRO A 215 61.03 4.74 -68.22
C PRO A 215 59.76 4.97 -69.05
N ASP A 216 59.20 3.89 -69.60
CA ASP A 216 57.91 3.89 -70.28
C ASP A 216 56.81 3.42 -69.31
N PHE A 217 55.90 4.33 -68.96
CA PHE A 217 54.80 4.06 -68.04
C PHE A 217 53.53 3.56 -68.74
N GLY A 218 53.48 3.56 -70.08
CA GLY A 218 52.28 3.23 -70.86
C GLY A 218 51.03 3.95 -70.33
N ASP A 219 49.94 3.20 -70.16
CA ASP A 219 48.65 3.71 -69.67
C ASP A 219 48.65 4.11 -68.18
N LYS A 220 49.73 3.84 -67.45
CA LYS A 220 49.89 4.25 -66.03
C LYS A 220 50.53 5.63 -65.89
N GLY A 221 51.08 6.17 -66.98
CA GLY A 221 51.56 7.54 -67.06
C GLY A 221 50.44 8.53 -67.46
N PRO A 222 50.69 9.84 -67.34
CA PRO A 222 51.93 10.45 -66.87
C PRO A 222 52.02 10.58 -65.34
N LEU A 223 53.25 10.60 -64.83
CA LEU A 223 53.51 10.95 -63.43
C LEU A 223 53.55 12.47 -63.23
N TYR A 224 53.32 12.91 -62.00
CA TYR A 224 53.35 14.31 -61.56
C TYR A 224 54.29 14.41 -60.36
N TYR A 225 55.12 15.44 -60.31
CA TYR A 225 55.91 15.75 -59.13
C TYR A 225 55.24 16.89 -58.34
N ARG A 226 55.24 16.76 -57.02
CA ARG A 226 54.64 17.74 -56.10
C ARG A 226 55.70 18.74 -55.63
N THR A 227 55.38 20.03 -55.75
CA THR A 227 56.14 21.14 -55.15
C THR A 227 55.21 22.02 -54.31
N GLU A 228 55.73 22.75 -53.34
CA GLU A 228 54.97 23.82 -52.68
C GLU A 228 54.68 24.96 -53.67
N SER A 229 53.52 25.62 -53.54
CA SER A 229 53.22 26.84 -54.32
C SER A 229 54.24 27.96 -54.05
N ASN A 230 54.44 28.84 -55.04
CA ASN A 230 55.35 29.98 -54.93
C ASN A 230 54.95 30.92 -53.76
N ARG A 231 55.92 31.71 -53.29
CA ARG A 231 55.78 32.67 -52.19
C ARG A 231 54.53 33.55 -52.33
N GLY A 232 53.55 33.38 -51.44
CA GLY A 232 52.50 34.37 -51.19
C GLY A 232 51.12 33.83 -50.82
N GLU A 233 50.77 32.61 -51.22
CA GLU A 233 49.46 32.03 -50.93
C GLU A 233 49.55 31.03 -49.77
N TYR A 234 49.12 31.45 -48.59
CA TYR A 234 48.94 30.57 -47.44
C TYR A 234 47.46 30.27 -47.24
N THR A 235 47.14 29.06 -46.80
CA THR A 235 45.85 28.70 -46.24
C THR A 235 45.93 28.82 -44.72
N TYR A 236 45.00 29.56 -44.13
CA TYR A 236 44.85 29.79 -42.70
C TYR A 236 43.65 29.00 -42.20
N THR A 237 43.88 28.01 -41.34
CA THR A 237 42.84 27.21 -40.72
C THR A 237 42.63 27.69 -39.29
N TYR A 238 41.42 28.12 -38.98
CA TYR A 238 41.03 28.69 -37.69
C TYR A 238 40.29 27.63 -36.88
N THR A 239 40.70 27.45 -35.63
CA THR A 239 40.21 26.38 -34.75
C THR A 239 40.05 26.88 -33.33
N TYR A 240 39.16 26.26 -32.57
CA TYR A 240 39.11 26.36 -31.11
C TYR A 240 39.03 24.96 -30.51
N THR A 241 39.26 24.83 -29.21
CA THR A 241 39.07 23.55 -28.48
C THR A 241 37.82 23.70 -27.64
N ASP A 242 36.90 22.74 -27.74
CA ASP A 242 35.66 22.74 -26.96
C ASP A 242 35.88 22.20 -25.53
N GLU A 243 34.81 22.22 -24.73
CA GLU A 243 34.81 21.77 -23.32
C GLU A 243 35.23 20.30 -23.13
N ASN A 244 35.13 19.49 -24.19
CA ASN A 244 35.53 18.07 -24.18
C ASN A 244 36.98 17.86 -24.65
N GLY A 245 37.72 18.95 -24.88
CA GLY A 245 39.09 18.90 -25.38
C GLY A 245 39.20 18.59 -26.88
N ILE A 246 38.10 18.66 -27.64
CA ILE A 246 38.08 18.33 -29.07
C ILE A 246 38.33 19.61 -29.88
N THR A 247 39.23 19.51 -30.87
CA THR A 247 39.51 20.64 -31.77
C THR A 247 38.39 20.81 -32.79
N GLN A 248 37.69 21.93 -32.71
CA GLN A 248 36.66 22.36 -33.64
C GLN A 248 37.22 23.31 -34.69
N THR A 249 36.80 23.15 -35.94
CA THR A 249 37.20 24.05 -37.04
C THR A 249 36.17 25.16 -37.22
N ILE A 250 36.62 26.41 -37.08
CA ILE A 250 35.82 27.61 -37.34
C ILE A 250 35.69 27.83 -38.85
N GLY A 251 36.81 27.71 -39.57
CA GLY A 251 36.85 27.84 -41.02
C GLY A 251 38.26 27.95 -41.60
N ILE A 252 38.34 28.03 -42.92
CA ILE A 252 39.59 28.13 -43.69
C ILE A 252 39.54 29.37 -44.58
N SER A 253 40.62 30.15 -44.62
CA SER A 253 40.75 31.30 -45.50
C SER A 253 42.10 31.29 -46.24
N THR A 254 42.11 31.73 -47.50
CA THR A 254 43.29 31.66 -48.38
C THR A 254 43.80 33.05 -48.72
N GLY A 255 45.11 33.25 -48.61
CA GLY A 255 45.82 34.50 -48.87
C GLY A 255 46.01 35.33 -47.59
N ALA A 256 47.22 35.88 -47.40
CA ALA A 256 47.58 36.63 -46.19
C ALA A 256 46.73 37.90 -46.02
N ASN A 257 46.46 38.63 -47.11
CA ASN A 257 45.73 39.89 -47.12
C ASN A 257 44.20 39.72 -47.33
N THR A 258 43.67 38.52 -47.04
CA THR A 258 42.25 38.18 -47.20
C THR A 258 41.59 38.17 -45.83
N GLN A 259 40.34 38.62 -45.75
CA GLN A 259 39.52 38.50 -44.54
C GLN A 259 38.75 37.17 -44.55
N PRO A 260 38.76 36.38 -43.46
CA PRO A 260 37.91 35.19 -43.34
C PRO A 260 36.41 35.55 -43.29
N GLU A 261 35.53 34.63 -43.72
CA GLU A 261 34.06 34.83 -43.75
C GLU A 261 33.36 34.65 -42.38
N PHE A 262 34.11 34.80 -41.28
CA PHE A 262 33.59 34.72 -39.90
C PHE A 262 34.19 35.83 -39.03
N THR A 263 33.44 36.21 -38.01
CA THR A 263 33.81 37.29 -37.10
C THR A 263 34.66 36.78 -35.95
N LEU A 264 35.71 37.53 -35.61
CA LEU A 264 36.61 37.26 -34.49
C LEU A 264 36.65 38.48 -33.56
N TYR A 265 36.93 38.23 -32.29
CA TYR A 265 36.81 39.21 -31.22
C TYR A 265 38.14 39.42 -30.50
N GLN A 266 38.29 40.61 -29.94
CA GLN A 266 39.35 40.96 -29.01
C GLN A 266 38.80 41.08 -27.61
N ARG A 267 39.57 40.59 -26.63
CA ARG A 267 39.33 40.83 -25.21
C ARG A 267 40.01 42.14 -24.81
N TYR A 268 39.29 42.98 -24.05
CA TYR A 268 39.82 44.23 -23.49
C TYR A 268 39.34 44.41 -22.04
N ALA A 269 40.11 45.10 -21.22
CA ALA A 269 39.72 45.41 -19.84
C ALA A 269 38.63 46.49 -19.84
N SER A 270 37.48 46.20 -19.21
CA SER A 270 36.32 47.09 -19.13
C SER A 270 36.25 47.89 -17.82
N SER A 271 36.80 47.36 -16.73
CA SER A 271 36.95 48.02 -15.42
C SER A 271 38.06 47.35 -14.61
N SER A 272 38.60 48.04 -13.58
CA SER A 272 39.51 47.46 -12.59
C SER A 272 39.07 47.78 -11.16
N THR A 273 39.37 46.87 -10.24
CA THR A 273 39.26 47.03 -8.77
C THR A 273 40.45 46.32 -8.16
N SER A 274 40.95 46.74 -7.00
CA SER A 274 42.04 45.99 -6.35
C SER A 274 41.56 44.58 -5.94
N ARG A 275 42.47 43.60 -5.93
CA ARG A 275 42.15 42.25 -5.42
C ARG A 275 41.60 42.31 -3.99
N LEU A 276 42.12 43.21 -3.15
CA LEU A 276 41.63 43.45 -1.80
C LEU A 276 40.18 43.95 -1.79
N GLU A 277 39.82 44.96 -2.59
CA GLU A 277 38.44 45.47 -2.67
C GLU A 277 37.46 44.41 -3.19
N ALA A 278 37.88 43.61 -4.17
CA ALA A 278 37.09 42.50 -4.68
C ALA A 278 36.88 41.42 -3.61
N LEU A 279 37.94 41.06 -2.88
CA LEU A 279 37.87 40.12 -1.76
C LEU A 279 36.96 40.66 -0.65
N GLN A 280 37.08 41.94 -0.31
CA GLN A 280 36.24 42.61 0.67
C GLN A 280 34.76 42.58 0.27
N THR A 281 34.47 42.75 -1.02
CA THR A 281 33.10 42.64 -1.56
C THR A 281 32.59 41.21 -1.45
N ALA A 282 33.42 40.24 -1.81
CA ALA A 282 33.05 38.83 -1.83
C ALA A 282 32.85 38.27 -0.41
N VAL A 283 33.69 38.66 0.56
CA VAL A 283 33.49 38.36 1.99
C VAL A 283 32.17 38.95 2.50
N ALA A 284 31.80 40.17 2.11
CA ALA A 284 30.50 40.74 2.50
C ALA A 284 29.33 39.95 1.92
N ASN A 285 29.38 39.59 0.63
CA ASN A 285 28.33 38.81 -0.02
C ASN A 285 28.19 37.42 0.61
N PHE A 286 29.31 36.75 0.88
CA PHE A 286 29.34 35.48 1.60
C PHE A 286 28.74 35.60 3.00
N THR A 287 29.14 36.62 3.76
CA THR A 287 28.61 36.88 5.10
C THR A 287 27.10 37.12 5.08
N ASN A 288 26.59 37.84 4.06
CA ASN A 288 25.15 38.04 3.86
C ASN A 288 24.43 36.74 3.53
N SER A 289 25.03 35.90 2.68
CA SER A 289 24.48 34.59 2.31
C SER A 289 24.40 33.66 3.53
N VAL A 290 25.48 33.54 4.30
CA VAL A 290 25.49 32.74 5.53
C VAL A 290 24.51 33.29 6.58
N ARG A 291 24.39 34.63 6.71
CA ARG A 291 23.41 35.29 7.59
C ARG A 291 21.97 34.97 7.18
N ALA A 292 21.67 34.97 5.89
CA ALA A 292 20.36 34.60 5.38
C ALA A 292 20.02 33.13 5.68
N LYS A 293 21.00 32.23 5.52
CA LYS A 293 20.85 30.81 5.85
C LYS A 293 20.73 30.53 7.34
N ALA A 294 21.39 31.33 8.16
CA ALA A 294 21.27 31.25 9.62
C ALA A 294 19.85 31.59 10.12
N ALA A 295 19.03 32.27 9.30
CA ALA A 295 17.65 32.64 9.63
C ALA A 295 16.61 31.55 9.32
N GLY A 296 17.04 30.33 8.96
CA GLY A 296 16.13 29.20 8.75
C GLY A 296 15.19 29.38 7.56
N GLU A 297 14.14 28.55 7.52
CA GLU A 297 13.15 28.52 6.44
C GLU A 297 12.25 29.77 6.45
N ASP A 298 12.01 30.35 7.63
CA ASP A 298 11.15 31.54 7.76
C ASP A 298 11.86 32.85 7.37
N GLY A 299 13.19 32.84 7.27
CA GLY A 299 14.03 33.97 6.90
C GLY A 299 14.07 35.08 7.96
N ILE A 300 13.70 34.78 9.21
CA ILE A 300 13.61 35.73 10.32
C ILE A 300 14.54 35.30 11.44
N ILE A 301 15.58 36.11 11.69
CA ILE A 301 16.49 35.88 12.81
C ILE A 301 15.78 36.01 14.17
N GLY A 302 16.10 35.08 15.07
CA GLY A 302 15.67 35.02 16.47
C GLY A 302 14.52 34.04 16.71
N THR A 303 14.23 33.16 15.74
CA THR A 303 13.15 32.18 15.77
C THR A 303 13.68 30.77 16.08
N ALA A 304 12.78 29.80 16.15
CA ALA A 304 13.14 28.44 16.60
C ALA A 304 13.82 27.60 15.51
N ASP A 305 13.71 28.02 14.25
CA ASP A 305 14.31 27.40 13.07
C ASP A 305 15.68 27.99 12.69
N ASP A 306 16.17 28.99 13.43
CA ASP A 306 17.52 29.54 13.25
C ASP A 306 18.61 28.44 13.31
N VAL A 307 19.59 28.56 12.42
CA VAL A 307 20.74 27.66 12.31
C VAL A 307 22.00 28.41 12.71
N ASN A 308 22.68 27.93 13.75
CA ASN A 308 23.86 28.61 14.30
C ASN A 308 25.14 28.38 13.46
N HIS A 309 25.15 28.84 12.21
CA HIS A 309 26.37 28.97 11.42
C HIS A 309 27.32 29.97 12.06
N ARG A 310 28.62 29.70 12.01
CA ARG A 310 29.65 30.61 12.55
C ARG A 310 30.72 30.90 11.51
N VAL A 311 31.22 32.13 11.51
CA VAL A 311 32.28 32.56 10.59
C VAL A 311 33.42 33.20 11.38
N ALA A 312 34.65 32.79 11.12
CA ALA A 312 35.87 33.45 11.60
C ALA A 312 36.67 34.02 10.42
N VAL A 313 37.39 35.12 10.67
CA VAL A 313 38.23 35.77 9.66
C VAL A 313 39.68 35.79 10.14
N VAL A 314 40.55 35.22 9.31
CA VAL A 314 41.99 35.14 9.53
C VAL A 314 42.67 35.79 8.33
N GLY A 315 43.62 36.68 8.59
CA GLY A 315 44.45 37.29 7.54
C GLY A 315 45.89 36.84 7.66
N PHE A 316 46.58 36.66 6.53
CA PHE A 316 47.98 36.25 6.52
C PHE A 316 48.82 37.08 5.55
N ALA A 317 49.99 37.53 6.02
CA ALA A 317 51.06 38.15 5.24
C ALA A 317 52.28 38.40 6.11
N THR A 318 53.46 38.55 5.51
CA THR A 318 54.70 38.79 6.28
C THR A 318 55.48 40.01 5.79
N GLY A 319 55.82 40.91 6.70
CA GLY A 319 56.69 42.06 6.45
C GLY A 319 58.17 41.70 6.25
N ASN A 320 59.00 42.73 6.12
CA ASN A 320 60.42 42.55 5.79
C ASN A 320 61.16 41.64 6.78
N ARG A 321 62.05 40.77 6.27
CA ARG A 321 62.96 39.99 7.12
C ARG A 321 63.92 40.92 7.87
N GLY A 322 63.85 40.92 9.20
CA GLY A 322 64.74 41.72 10.05
C GLY A 322 66.19 41.21 10.02
N GLN A 323 67.10 41.89 10.74
CA GLN A 323 68.51 41.48 10.90
C GLN A 323 68.69 40.06 11.48
N SER A 324 67.67 39.52 12.15
CA SER A 324 67.62 38.16 12.72
C SER A 324 67.18 37.07 11.72
N GLY A 325 66.81 37.44 10.49
CA GLY A 325 66.38 36.51 9.45
C GLY A 325 64.90 36.08 9.51
N TYR A 326 64.16 36.49 10.55
CA TYR A 326 62.73 36.20 10.68
C TYR A 326 61.88 37.32 10.05
N PRO A 327 60.81 36.98 9.32
CA PRO A 327 59.85 37.96 8.82
C PRO A 327 59.17 38.72 9.97
N ALA A 328 58.90 40.01 9.79
CA ALA A 328 58.03 40.74 10.69
C ALA A 328 56.58 40.31 10.43
N TYR A 329 55.83 39.86 11.42
CA TYR A 329 54.46 39.34 11.24
C TYR A 329 53.41 40.46 11.10
N GLU A 330 53.76 41.59 10.49
CA GLU A 330 53.01 42.86 10.61
C GLU A 330 51.54 42.81 10.16
N ASN A 331 51.17 41.86 9.28
CA ASN A 331 49.82 41.67 8.71
C ASN A 331 49.37 40.18 8.74
N THR A 332 49.68 39.47 9.83
CA THR A 332 49.19 38.09 10.09
C THR A 332 48.38 38.09 11.38
N GLU A 333 47.05 37.99 11.26
CA GLU A 333 46.12 38.21 12.38
C GLU A 333 44.87 37.32 12.38
N VAL A 334 44.31 37.15 13.58
CA VAL A 334 42.90 36.80 13.78
C VAL A 334 42.09 38.08 13.98
N PHE A 335 40.95 38.18 13.32
CA PHE A 335 40.07 39.34 13.41
C PHE A 335 38.80 39.02 14.20
N VAL A 336 38.46 39.88 15.15
CA VAL A 336 37.15 39.87 15.83
C VAL A 336 36.59 41.29 15.77
N GLY A 337 35.69 41.53 14.80
CA GLY A 337 35.31 42.89 14.47
C GLY A 337 36.47 43.65 13.82
N SER A 338 36.57 44.95 14.10
CA SER A 338 37.68 45.78 13.63
C SER A 338 38.98 45.62 14.43
N GLN A 339 38.98 44.76 15.46
CA GLN A 339 40.18 44.46 16.26
C GLN A 339 41.02 43.38 15.57
N GLN A 340 42.33 43.60 15.56
CA GLN A 340 43.30 42.72 14.92
C GLN A 340 44.23 42.14 15.99
N TYR A 341 44.32 40.82 16.07
CA TYR A 341 45.17 40.11 17.04
C TYR A 341 46.30 39.41 16.31
N ASN A 342 47.53 39.85 16.58
CA ASN A 342 48.68 39.46 15.77
C ASN A 342 49.23 38.08 16.16
N TYR A 343 49.55 37.27 15.15
CA TYR A 343 50.00 35.88 15.27
C TYR A 343 51.14 35.69 16.27
N ASN A 344 52.16 36.57 16.22
CA ASN A 344 53.35 36.43 17.06
C ASN A 344 53.24 37.19 18.39
N SER A 345 52.07 37.75 18.73
CA SER A 345 51.89 38.47 20.00
C SER A 345 50.75 37.91 20.85
N ASN A 346 49.51 37.90 20.35
CA ASN A 346 48.35 37.56 21.18
C ASN A 346 47.21 36.84 20.45
N ALA A 347 47.33 36.49 19.16
CA ALA A 347 46.26 35.83 18.40
C ALA A 347 45.69 34.59 19.09
N SER A 348 46.55 33.73 19.65
CA SER A 348 46.14 32.48 20.31
C SER A 348 45.25 32.69 21.54
N GLY A 349 45.32 33.86 22.18
CA GLY A 349 44.43 34.22 23.29
C GLY A 349 42.99 34.54 22.86
N TYR A 350 42.72 34.60 21.56
CA TYR A 350 41.42 34.94 20.98
C TYR A 350 40.88 33.86 20.03
N TYR A 351 41.49 32.68 19.99
CA TYR A 351 41.00 31.56 19.17
C TYR A 351 39.61 31.09 19.59
N ASP A 352 39.30 31.07 20.89
CA ASP A 352 37.96 30.76 21.42
C ASP A 352 36.89 31.77 20.96
N ASP A 353 37.28 33.04 20.83
CA ASP A 353 36.37 34.13 20.48
C ASP A 353 36.28 34.39 18.97
N ALA A 354 37.03 33.66 18.13
CA ALA A 354 37.16 33.96 16.71
C ALA A 354 35.91 33.63 15.90
N LEU A 355 35.23 32.51 16.21
CA LEU A 355 34.02 32.07 15.51
C LEU A 355 32.81 32.92 15.90
N GLN A 356 32.35 33.76 14.97
CA GLN A 356 31.22 34.67 15.18
C GLN A 356 29.90 34.01 14.79
N ASN A 357 28.91 34.01 15.68
CA ASN A 357 27.58 33.47 15.40
C ASN A 357 26.81 34.31 14.39
N MET A 358 26.44 33.70 13.27
CA MET A 358 25.75 34.35 12.15
C MET A 358 24.24 34.45 12.36
N ASP A 359 23.68 33.81 13.38
CA ASP A 359 22.31 34.02 13.86
C ASP A 359 22.20 35.26 14.78
N THR A 360 23.31 35.95 15.10
CA THR A 360 23.30 37.21 15.87
C THR A 360 23.72 38.44 15.08
N ASP A 361 23.13 39.60 15.40
CA ASP A 361 23.60 40.88 14.84
C ASP A 361 25.04 41.20 15.24
N ALA A 362 25.46 40.82 16.45
CA ALA A 362 26.82 41.06 16.94
C ALA A 362 27.85 40.29 16.11
N GLY A 363 27.62 38.99 15.89
CA GLY A 363 28.51 38.15 15.10
C GLY A 363 28.56 38.58 13.64
N TYR A 364 27.40 38.83 13.03
CA TYR A 364 27.32 39.37 11.66
C TYR A 364 28.11 40.68 11.51
N ASN A 365 27.89 41.66 12.40
CA ASN A 365 28.58 42.94 12.33
C ASN A 365 30.09 42.80 12.59
N ASN A 366 30.51 41.85 13.42
CA ASN A 366 31.92 41.58 13.65
C ASN A 366 32.60 41.08 12.37
N VAL A 367 32.03 40.11 11.64
CA VAL A 367 32.60 39.61 10.38
C VAL A 367 32.66 40.73 9.32
N ILE A 368 31.60 41.53 9.19
CA ILE A 368 31.58 42.69 8.29
C ILE A 368 32.63 43.74 8.66
N ALA A 369 32.90 43.96 9.95
CA ALA A 369 33.92 44.90 10.41
C ALA A 369 35.35 44.35 10.18
N SER A 370 35.56 43.03 10.32
CA SER A 370 36.85 42.37 10.08
C SER A 370 37.32 42.53 8.64
N LYS A 371 36.40 42.39 7.67
CA LYS A 371 36.65 42.72 6.26
C LYS A 371 37.30 44.11 6.07
N ASN A 372 36.78 45.15 6.74
CA ASN A 372 37.27 46.52 6.56
C ASN A 372 38.63 46.77 7.23
N ALA A 373 39.07 45.84 8.07
CA ALA A 373 40.35 45.90 8.77
C ALA A 373 41.48 45.20 8.01
N LEU A 374 41.17 44.51 6.90
CA LEU A 374 42.16 43.85 6.05
C LEU A 374 43.10 44.86 5.38
N ASP A 375 44.36 44.48 5.25
CA ASP A 375 45.42 45.26 4.58
C ASP A 375 46.01 44.49 3.38
N ALA A 376 46.83 45.14 2.57
CA ALA A 376 47.50 44.57 1.40
C ALA A 376 49.01 44.91 1.42
N HIS A 377 49.72 44.38 2.40
CA HIS A 377 51.16 44.56 2.57
C HIS A 377 51.86 43.30 3.08
N GLY A 378 53.08 43.06 2.56
CA GLY A 378 53.92 41.92 2.95
C GLY A 378 53.95 40.81 1.90
N ALA A 379 54.55 39.68 2.27
CA ALA A 379 54.75 38.49 1.46
C ALA A 379 53.72 37.40 1.78
N THR A 380 53.47 36.52 0.81
CA THR A 380 52.40 35.51 0.81
C THR A 380 52.82 34.24 1.58
N TYR A 381 52.41 34.12 2.85
CA TYR A 381 52.74 32.97 3.71
C TYR A 381 51.46 32.28 4.23
N PRO A 382 50.76 31.50 3.38
CA PRO A 382 49.46 30.90 3.70
C PRO A 382 49.54 29.89 4.85
N ASN A 383 50.72 29.31 5.10
CA ASN A 383 50.95 28.36 6.20
C ASN A 383 50.54 28.97 7.56
N TYR A 384 50.85 30.23 7.84
CA TYR A 384 50.48 30.87 9.12
C TYR A 384 48.96 31.11 9.23
N GLY A 385 48.29 31.39 8.10
CA GLY A 385 46.83 31.51 8.07
C GLY A 385 46.14 30.20 8.38
N LEU A 386 46.61 29.10 7.78
CA LEU A 386 46.09 27.75 8.02
C LEU A 386 46.40 27.25 9.44
N GLU A 387 47.59 27.55 9.96
CA GLU A 387 47.97 27.26 11.34
C GLU A 387 47.04 27.96 12.35
N MET A 388 46.70 29.23 12.13
CA MET A 388 45.72 29.94 12.95
C MET A 388 44.32 29.34 12.82
N ALA A 389 43.90 28.95 11.60
CA ALA A 389 42.61 28.29 11.39
C ALA A 389 42.51 26.97 12.18
N LYS A 390 43.59 26.17 12.17
CA LYS A 390 43.72 24.99 13.02
C LYS A 390 43.62 25.34 14.50
N GLY A 391 44.35 26.36 14.95
CA GLY A 391 44.30 26.84 16.34
C GLY A 391 42.89 27.25 16.79
N ILE A 392 42.12 27.91 15.93
CA ILE A 392 40.70 28.25 16.19
C ILE A 392 39.86 26.98 16.38
N PHE A 393 40.02 25.99 15.51
CA PHE A 393 39.27 24.73 15.63
C PHE A 393 39.69 23.85 16.81
N ASP A 394 40.96 23.89 17.21
CA ASP A 394 41.47 23.21 18.41
C ASP A 394 40.93 23.85 19.70
N ALA A 395 40.83 25.18 19.72
CA ALA A 395 40.25 25.95 20.83
C ALA A 395 38.73 25.74 20.95
N ASN A 396 38.07 25.49 19.81
CA ASN A 396 36.63 25.24 19.73
C ASN A 396 36.33 23.78 19.35
N PRO A 397 36.58 22.74 20.17
CA PRO A 397 36.31 21.34 19.81
C PRO A 397 34.82 21.03 19.68
N LEU A 398 34.44 20.10 18.80
CA LEU A 398 33.06 19.58 18.75
C LEU A 398 32.80 18.71 19.99
N GLN A 399 31.64 18.89 20.62
CA GLN A 399 31.19 17.96 21.66
C GLN A 399 30.76 16.63 21.03
N GLU A 400 30.86 15.50 21.76
CA GLU A 400 30.54 14.16 21.23
C GLU A 400 29.15 14.05 20.59
N THR A 401 28.20 14.88 21.00
CA THR A 401 26.82 14.91 20.48
C THR A 401 26.53 16.07 19.51
N GLU A 402 27.50 16.96 19.25
CA GLU A 402 27.32 18.12 18.38
C GLU A 402 27.70 17.78 16.93
N LYS A 403 26.70 17.68 16.05
CA LYS A 403 26.91 17.56 14.61
C LYS A 403 27.06 18.96 14.01
N ARG A 404 28.23 19.23 13.41
CA ARG A 404 28.55 20.53 12.78
C ARG A 404 29.59 20.34 11.67
N ASN A 405 29.35 20.94 10.51
CA ASN A 405 30.31 20.95 9.41
C ASN A 405 31.45 21.95 9.70
N ARG A 406 32.68 21.63 9.28
CA ARG A 406 33.84 22.52 9.39
C ARG A 406 34.45 22.78 8.02
N VAL A 407 34.58 24.06 7.68
CA VAL A 407 35.08 24.51 6.38
C VAL A 407 36.18 25.55 6.57
N VAL A 408 37.25 25.44 5.80
CA VAL A 408 38.29 26.46 5.65
C VAL A 408 38.29 26.89 4.19
N ILE A 409 38.31 28.20 3.96
CA ILE A 409 38.39 28.75 2.60
C ILE A 409 39.64 29.63 2.52
N LEU A 410 40.65 29.14 1.81
CA LEU A 410 41.89 29.85 1.55
C LEU A 410 41.76 30.70 0.29
N PHE A 411 41.91 32.02 0.43
CA PHE A 411 41.98 32.96 -0.68
C PHE A 411 43.40 33.42 -0.85
N THR A 412 43.96 33.32 -2.06
CA THR A 412 45.33 33.76 -2.33
C THR A 412 45.58 33.99 -3.81
N ASP A 413 46.57 34.82 -4.11
CA ASP A 413 47.14 34.96 -5.46
C ASP A 413 48.02 33.75 -5.88
N GLY A 414 48.04 32.69 -5.07
CA GLY A 414 48.59 31.38 -5.42
C GLY A 414 50.10 31.30 -5.40
N THR A 415 50.82 32.35 -5.01
CA THR A 415 52.29 32.38 -5.04
C THR A 415 52.89 32.40 -3.63
N PRO A 416 52.92 31.26 -2.90
CA PRO A 416 53.51 31.20 -1.56
C PRO A 416 55.01 31.53 -1.59
N GLY A 417 55.46 32.51 -0.80
CA GLY A 417 56.87 32.92 -0.69
C GLY A 417 57.07 34.43 -0.54
N TYR A 418 58.34 34.87 -0.45
CA TYR A 418 58.69 36.27 -0.17
C TYR A 418 58.67 37.18 -1.40
N SER A 419 59.18 36.69 -2.53
CA SER A 419 59.26 37.45 -3.80
C SER A 419 58.89 36.62 -5.03
N SER A 420 58.73 35.31 -4.84
CA SER A 420 58.44 34.31 -5.86
C SER A 420 57.98 33.04 -5.17
N TYR A 421 57.49 32.07 -5.93
CA TYR A 421 57.09 30.76 -5.41
C TYR A 421 58.25 30.06 -4.67
N GLU A 422 58.06 29.78 -3.38
CA GLU A 422 58.97 29.07 -2.49
C GLU A 422 58.35 27.71 -2.10
N SER A 423 58.93 26.62 -2.59
CA SER A 423 58.39 25.26 -2.37
C SER A 423 58.29 24.86 -0.90
N ASP A 424 59.20 25.34 -0.04
CA ASP A 424 59.17 25.03 1.39
C ASP A 424 57.95 25.69 2.08
N VAL A 425 57.61 26.93 1.69
CA VAL A 425 56.42 27.64 2.20
C VAL A 425 55.14 26.97 1.69
N ALA A 426 55.11 26.60 0.41
CA ALA A 426 53.99 25.85 -0.17
C ALA A 426 53.78 24.51 0.54
N SER A 427 54.85 23.75 0.79
CA SER A 427 54.79 22.44 1.46
C SER A 427 54.30 22.59 2.89
N ALA A 428 54.78 23.59 3.64
CA ALA A 428 54.31 23.85 5.00
C ALA A 428 52.80 24.19 5.04
N ALA A 429 52.29 24.93 4.05
CA ALA A 429 50.86 25.21 3.95
C ALA A 429 50.04 23.96 3.61
N VAL A 430 50.56 23.08 2.75
CA VAL A 430 49.94 21.77 2.47
C VAL A 430 49.91 20.89 3.72
N ASP A 431 50.99 20.85 4.51
CA ASP A 431 51.05 20.07 5.76
C ASP A 431 49.99 20.54 6.79
N GLU A 432 49.77 21.85 6.92
CA GLU A 432 48.72 22.41 7.78
C GLU A 432 47.31 22.08 7.24
N ALA A 433 47.11 22.18 5.91
CA ALA A 433 45.86 21.80 5.28
C ALA A 433 45.57 20.30 5.42
N ASP A 434 46.57 19.43 5.30
CA ASP A 434 46.45 17.99 5.53
C ASP A 434 46.06 17.71 6.98
N THR A 435 46.61 18.45 7.93
CA THR A 435 46.21 18.34 9.34
C THR A 435 44.74 18.71 9.54
N LEU A 436 44.28 19.82 8.95
CA LEU A 436 42.87 20.23 8.96
C LEU A 436 41.96 19.17 8.30
N LYS A 437 42.33 18.65 7.12
CA LYS A 437 41.58 17.61 6.40
C LYS A 437 41.47 16.33 7.23
N ASN A 438 42.54 15.94 7.93
CA ASN A 438 42.55 14.79 8.84
C ASN A 438 41.66 15.01 10.09
N MET A 439 41.38 16.26 10.47
CA MET A 439 40.39 16.62 11.49
C MET A 439 38.94 16.63 10.95
N GLY A 440 38.71 16.21 9.71
CA GLY A 440 37.40 16.22 9.06
C GLY A 440 36.99 17.59 8.51
N VAL A 441 37.92 18.56 8.43
CA VAL A 441 37.64 19.89 7.87
C VAL A 441 37.71 19.85 6.35
N THR A 442 36.71 20.45 5.69
CA THR A 442 36.75 20.66 4.25
C THR A 442 37.54 21.91 3.92
N VAL A 443 38.63 21.78 3.18
CA VAL A 443 39.46 22.91 2.72
C VAL A 443 39.14 23.25 1.27
N TYR A 444 38.69 24.47 1.02
CA TYR A 444 38.59 25.11 -0.30
C TYR A 444 39.77 26.03 -0.52
N SER A 445 40.28 26.09 -1.75
CA SER A 445 41.27 27.07 -2.17
C SER A 445 40.70 27.90 -3.32
N VAL A 446 40.89 29.22 -3.29
CA VAL A 446 40.41 30.15 -4.32
C VAL A 446 41.56 30.99 -4.84
N GLY A 447 41.92 30.74 -6.10
CA GLY A 447 43.04 31.41 -6.77
C GLY A 447 42.58 32.67 -7.49
N ILE A 448 43.12 33.82 -7.10
CA ILE A 448 42.79 35.16 -7.65
C ILE A 448 43.96 35.76 -8.46
N PHE A 449 44.59 34.94 -9.30
CA PHE A 449 45.79 35.30 -10.07
C PHE A 449 45.65 35.01 -11.56
N GLU A 450 46.48 35.66 -12.38
CA GLU A 450 46.46 35.47 -13.83
C GLU A 450 46.90 34.04 -14.20
N GLY A 451 46.02 33.32 -14.91
CA GLY A 451 46.24 31.92 -15.27
C GLY A 451 45.88 30.90 -14.17
N ALA A 452 45.14 31.32 -13.14
CA ALA A 452 44.46 30.41 -12.23
C ALA A 452 43.52 29.48 -13.03
N ASP A 453 43.65 28.17 -12.83
CA ASP A 453 42.90 27.15 -13.56
C ASP A 453 42.64 25.94 -12.67
N ALA A 454 41.41 25.86 -12.16
CA ALA A 454 40.93 24.78 -11.32
C ALA A 454 40.77 23.43 -12.05
N THR A 455 40.68 23.45 -13.37
CA THR A 455 40.39 22.25 -14.20
C THR A 455 41.64 21.48 -14.59
N SER A 456 42.80 22.13 -14.46
CA SER A 456 44.08 21.57 -14.87
C SER A 456 44.87 21.03 -13.67
N ALA A 457 45.49 19.86 -13.86
CA ALA A 457 46.52 19.39 -12.96
C ALA A 457 47.71 20.30 -13.19
N GLY A 458 48.04 21.14 -12.22
CA GLY A 458 49.23 21.98 -12.28
C GLY A 458 50.50 21.15 -12.50
N ILE A 459 51.66 21.82 -12.54
CA ILE A 459 52.93 21.10 -12.50
C ILE A 459 53.78 21.62 -11.35
N ALA A 460 54.29 20.70 -10.53
CA ALA A 460 55.09 21.01 -9.34
C ALA A 460 56.36 21.83 -9.65
N GLN A 461 56.83 21.82 -10.90
CA GLN A 461 58.01 22.57 -11.36
C GLN A 461 57.75 23.23 -12.73
N GLY A 462 58.03 24.54 -12.88
CA GLY A 462 57.84 25.23 -14.15
C GLY A 462 57.57 26.74 -14.03
N ALA A 463 56.78 27.30 -14.94
CA ALA A 463 56.32 28.68 -14.85
C ALA A 463 55.48 28.91 -13.58
N GLY A 464 55.60 30.08 -12.97
CA GLY A 464 55.03 30.37 -11.64
C GLY A 464 53.53 30.10 -11.51
N ASN A 465 52.73 30.46 -12.52
CA ASN A 465 51.29 30.18 -12.53
C ASN A 465 50.94 28.68 -12.52
N ARG A 466 51.79 27.82 -13.11
CA ARG A 466 51.56 26.36 -13.09
C ARG A 466 51.93 25.73 -11.75
N GLN A 467 52.91 26.29 -11.06
CA GLN A 467 53.26 25.90 -9.69
C GLN A 467 52.18 26.37 -8.71
N ALA A 468 51.65 27.59 -8.91
CA ALA A 468 50.52 28.12 -8.17
C ALA A 468 49.27 27.22 -8.33
N ASN A 469 48.90 26.84 -9.55
CA ASN A 469 47.79 25.91 -9.77
C ASN A 469 48.02 24.56 -9.06
N GLN A 470 49.24 24.00 -9.10
CA GLN A 470 49.55 22.77 -8.37
C GLN A 470 49.37 22.94 -6.86
N PHE A 471 49.92 24.02 -6.30
CA PHE A 471 49.77 24.35 -4.88
C PHE A 471 48.30 24.45 -4.47
N MET A 472 47.48 25.12 -5.27
CA MET A 472 46.05 25.27 -4.98
C MET A 472 45.30 23.93 -5.02
N GLN A 473 45.71 23.01 -5.90
CA GLN A 473 45.20 21.63 -5.90
C GLN A 473 45.64 20.86 -4.65
N ASP A 474 46.89 20.98 -4.25
CA ASP A 474 47.47 20.25 -3.11
C ASP A 474 46.86 20.70 -1.77
N VAL A 475 46.73 22.02 -1.57
CA VAL A 475 46.23 22.61 -0.32
C VAL A 475 44.72 22.41 -0.14
N SER A 476 43.96 22.27 -1.23
CA SER A 476 42.52 22.01 -1.15
C SER A 476 42.22 20.55 -0.86
N SER A 477 40.93 20.26 -0.62
CA SER A 477 40.44 18.89 -0.46
C SER A 477 40.49 18.07 -1.76
N ASN A 478 40.91 18.66 -2.89
CA ASN A 478 41.21 17.93 -4.11
C ASN A 478 42.41 16.98 -3.96
N ASN A 479 43.27 17.19 -2.95
CA ASN A 479 44.44 16.36 -2.67
C ASN A 479 45.37 16.24 -3.89
N GLY A 480 45.62 17.37 -4.55
CA GLY A 480 46.60 17.49 -5.63
C GLY A 480 46.12 17.07 -7.02
N THR A 481 44.89 16.54 -7.17
CA THR A 481 44.34 16.11 -8.47
C THR A 481 43.02 16.84 -8.78
N PRO A 482 42.83 17.42 -9.98
CA PRO A 482 41.57 18.03 -10.37
C PRO A 482 40.41 17.03 -10.27
N ARG A 483 39.26 17.48 -9.74
CA ARG A 483 38.04 16.67 -9.64
C ARG A 483 36.81 17.53 -9.85
N THR A 484 35.68 16.87 -10.11
CA THR A 484 34.38 17.52 -10.28
C THR A 484 33.37 16.90 -9.31
N PRO A 485 32.74 17.68 -8.40
CA PRO A 485 32.96 19.10 -8.13
C PRO A 485 34.35 19.38 -7.50
N SER A 486 34.94 20.52 -7.85
CA SER A 486 36.29 20.92 -7.41
C SER A 486 36.27 21.73 -6.12
N TYR A 487 37.30 21.55 -5.27
CA TYR A 487 37.54 22.31 -4.06
C TYR A 487 38.65 23.37 -4.24
N TYR A 488 39.40 23.29 -5.35
CA TYR A 488 40.12 24.43 -5.89
C TYR A 488 39.21 25.17 -6.89
N LEU A 489 39.02 26.46 -6.69
CA LEU A 489 38.24 27.35 -7.56
C LEU A 489 39.15 28.48 -8.07
N SER A 490 38.97 28.88 -9.33
CA SER A 490 39.79 29.91 -9.96
C SER A 490 38.93 31.11 -10.36
N ALA A 491 39.29 32.30 -9.86
CA ALA A 491 38.63 33.55 -10.20
C ALA A 491 39.59 34.46 -10.98
N SER A 492 39.34 34.63 -12.27
CA SER A 492 40.13 35.54 -13.11
C SER A 492 39.72 37.01 -13.01
N ASP A 493 38.55 37.29 -12.42
CA ASP A 493 37.93 38.61 -12.30
C ASP A 493 37.00 38.69 -11.07
N ALA A 494 36.57 39.91 -10.75
CA ALA A 494 35.77 40.21 -9.56
C ALA A 494 34.38 39.55 -9.59
N ASP A 495 33.78 39.43 -10.76
CA ASP A 495 32.44 38.84 -10.92
C ASP A 495 32.49 37.32 -10.72
N THR A 496 33.54 36.68 -11.25
CA THR A 496 33.82 35.26 -11.03
C THR A 496 34.14 34.98 -9.56
N LEU A 497 34.90 35.84 -8.88
CA LEU A 497 35.18 35.72 -7.45
C LEU A 497 33.89 35.78 -6.62
N ASN A 498 33.00 36.75 -6.89
CA ASN A 498 31.71 36.84 -6.21
C ASN A 498 30.83 35.61 -6.49
N SER A 499 30.84 35.11 -7.72
CA SER A 499 30.09 33.90 -8.11
C SER A 499 30.62 32.66 -7.38
N ILE A 500 31.93 32.54 -7.19
CA ILE A 500 32.57 31.47 -6.41
C ILE A 500 32.15 31.53 -4.95
N PHE A 501 32.14 32.70 -4.33
CA PHE A 501 31.68 32.85 -2.95
C PHE A 501 30.18 32.54 -2.81
N GLN A 502 29.37 32.93 -3.79
CA GLN A 502 27.97 32.52 -3.83
C GLN A 502 27.87 31.00 -3.91
N GLN A 503 28.59 30.34 -4.82
CA GLN A 503 28.62 28.87 -4.93
C GLN A 503 29.07 28.18 -3.63
N ILE A 504 30.16 28.64 -3.00
CA ILE A 504 30.62 28.07 -1.73
C ILE A 504 29.56 28.32 -0.64
N SER A 505 28.96 29.51 -0.61
CA SER A 505 27.89 29.82 0.33
C SER A 505 26.65 28.98 0.07
N ASP A 506 26.32 28.67 -1.19
CA ASP A 506 25.22 27.81 -1.61
C ASP A 506 25.47 26.36 -1.18
N GLN A 507 26.73 25.91 -1.28
CA GLN A 507 27.22 24.61 -0.79
C GLN A 507 27.31 24.50 0.73
N ILE A 508 27.27 25.61 1.47
CA ILE A 508 26.85 25.57 2.88
C ILE A 508 25.34 25.30 2.80
N GLU A 509 24.98 24.03 2.62
CA GLU A 509 23.62 23.56 2.35
C GLU A 509 22.58 24.28 3.23
N GLU A 510 21.34 24.40 2.72
CA GLU A 510 20.13 24.48 3.54
C GLU A 510 20.19 23.31 4.54
N GLY A 511 20.83 23.54 5.69
CA GLY A 511 20.83 22.59 6.76
C GLY A 511 21.53 21.24 6.60
N GLY A 512 22.55 21.10 5.75
CA GLY A 512 23.59 20.07 5.87
C GLY A 512 23.17 18.67 6.34
N SER A 513 22.23 17.99 5.69
CA SER A 513 21.87 16.63 6.09
C SER A 513 22.98 15.63 5.75
N SER A 514 23.83 15.31 6.74
CA SER A 514 24.77 14.19 6.66
C SER A 514 24.29 13.05 7.55
N THR A 515 23.69 12.03 6.93
CA THR A 515 23.55 10.72 7.58
C THR A 515 24.60 9.80 6.98
N THR A 516 25.68 9.55 7.72
CA THR A 516 26.62 8.49 7.37
C THR A 516 25.99 7.19 7.88
N LEU A 517 25.28 6.46 7.02
CA LEU A 517 24.79 5.11 7.37
C LEU A 517 26.00 4.16 7.47
N ASP A 518 26.66 4.17 8.61
CA ASP A 518 27.86 3.39 8.90
C ASP A 518 27.52 2.05 9.58
N GLY A 519 28.50 1.41 10.22
CA GLY A 519 28.31 0.13 10.91
C GLY A 519 27.30 0.14 12.06
N GLU A 520 26.86 1.31 12.55
CA GLU A 520 25.79 1.43 13.56
C GLU A 520 24.38 1.36 12.96
N THR A 521 24.26 1.44 11.64
CA THR A 521 22.98 1.41 10.91
C THR A 521 22.13 0.20 11.27
N VAL A 522 20.83 0.42 11.43
CA VAL A 522 19.85 -0.63 11.70
C VAL A 522 18.74 -0.63 10.66
N ILE A 523 18.49 -1.77 10.03
CA ILE A 523 17.28 -2.00 9.24
C ILE A 523 16.24 -2.62 10.17
N LYS A 524 15.09 -1.98 10.32
CA LYS A 524 13.97 -2.46 11.15
C LYS A 524 12.79 -2.80 10.24
N ASP A 525 12.27 -4.02 10.34
CA ASP A 525 11.08 -4.48 9.62
C ASP A 525 10.05 -5.04 10.61
N ILE A 526 8.87 -4.42 10.66
CA ILE A 526 7.76 -4.83 11.52
C ILE A 526 6.70 -5.49 10.65
N ILE A 527 6.53 -6.80 10.85
CA ILE A 527 5.57 -7.64 10.13
C ILE A 527 4.14 -7.20 10.46
N SER A 528 3.24 -7.23 9.48
CA SER A 528 1.87 -6.74 9.69
C SER A 528 1.07 -7.68 10.60
N PRO A 529 -0.01 -7.19 11.25
CA PRO A 529 -0.83 -8.02 12.14
C PRO A 529 -1.47 -9.25 11.47
N SER A 530 -1.55 -9.27 10.14
CA SER A 530 -2.11 -10.37 9.35
C SER A 530 -1.12 -11.52 9.11
N PHE A 531 0.16 -11.31 9.40
CA PHE A 531 1.22 -12.28 9.19
C PHE A 531 1.98 -12.57 10.48
N THR A 532 2.72 -13.67 10.49
CA THR A 532 3.63 -14.04 11.57
C THR A 532 4.83 -14.77 10.98
N LEU A 533 5.95 -14.80 11.72
CA LEU A 533 7.06 -15.67 11.34
C LEU A 533 6.66 -17.13 11.59
N PRO A 534 7.18 -18.08 10.78
CA PRO A 534 6.96 -19.51 11.01
C PRO A 534 7.29 -19.92 12.45
N GLU A 535 6.56 -20.91 12.97
CA GLU A 535 6.74 -21.36 14.35
C GLU A 535 8.19 -21.81 14.60
N GLY A 536 8.85 -21.21 15.60
CA GLY A 536 10.24 -21.49 15.94
C GLY A 536 11.28 -20.71 15.14
N ALA A 537 10.87 -19.79 14.26
CA ALA A 537 11.79 -18.89 13.56
C ALA A 537 12.61 -18.05 14.55
N ASP A 538 13.92 -18.02 14.33
CA ASP A 538 14.86 -17.16 15.04
C ASP A 538 15.80 -16.46 14.05
N ALA A 539 16.80 -15.74 14.56
CA ALA A 539 17.76 -15.01 13.75
C ALA A 539 18.49 -15.88 12.69
N SER A 540 18.59 -17.20 12.89
CA SER A 540 19.25 -18.11 11.95
C SER A 540 18.43 -18.40 10.69
N GLU A 541 17.11 -18.16 10.73
CA GLU A 541 16.21 -18.27 9.57
C GLU A 541 16.16 -16.98 8.73
N ILE A 542 16.81 -15.91 9.20
CA ILE A 542 16.97 -14.67 8.44
C ILE A 542 18.20 -14.80 7.55
N MET A 543 17.98 -14.92 6.24
CA MET A 543 19.04 -15.01 5.26
C MET A 543 19.65 -13.62 5.02
N LEU A 544 20.95 -13.50 5.29
CA LEU A 544 21.74 -12.29 5.03
C LEU A 544 22.78 -12.57 3.94
N GLU A 545 22.60 -11.94 2.80
CA GLU A 545 23.52 -12.07 1.67
C GLU A 545 24.05 -10.70 1.26
N THR A 546 25.30 -10.66 0.80
CA THR A 546 25.87 -9.44 0.21
C THR A 546 26.38 -9.72 -1.19
N TYR A 547 26.32 -8.71 -2.04
CA TYR A 547 26.77 -8.83 -3.43
C TYR A 547 27.63 -7.64 -3.81
N ALA A 548 28.80 -7.91 -4.40
CA ALA A 548 29.73 -6.90 -4.89
C ALA A 548 29.26 -6.30 -6.22
N TYR A 549 29.42 -4.98 -6.35
CA TYR A 549 29.11 -4.20 -7.55
C TYR A 549 30.20 -4.37 -8.62
N GLY A 550 29.77 -4.68 -9.85
CA GLY A 550 30.67 -4.97 -10.96
C GLY A 550 30.28 -4.27 -12.26
N GLN A 551 31.06 -4.54 -13.31
CA GLN A 551 30.87 -3.97 -14.64
C GLN A 551 29.46 -4.22 -15.20
N ASP A 552 28.93 -3.24 -15.91
CA ASP A 552 27.56 -3.23 -16.48
C ASP A 552 26.45 -3.41 -15.43
N GLY A 553 26.69 -3.04 -14.16
CA GLY A 553 25.72 -3.18 -13.08
C GLY A 553 25.49 -4.62 -12.61
N LYS A 554 26.43 -5.54 -12.90
CA LYS A 554 26.32 -6.94 -12.49
C LYS A 554 26.70 -7.12 -11.02
N TRP A 555 25.93 -7.96 -10.33
CA TRP A 555 26.12 -8.30 -8.93
C TRP A 555 26.77 -9.68 -8.78
N THR A 556 27.83 -9.76 -7.97
CA THR A 556 28.49 -11.05 -7.64
C THR A 556 28.38 -11.34 -6.15
N LYS A 557 27.84 -12.51 -5.78
CA LYS A 557 27.65 -12.88 -4.37
C LYS A 557 28.98 -12.95 -3.62
N ASN A 558 29.06 -12.33 -2.46
CA ASN A 558 30.19 -12.41 -1.56
C ASN A 558 30.12 -13.66 -0.68
N ASN A 559 31.28 -14.08 -0.15
CA ASN A 559 31.39 -15.24 0.75
C ASN A 559 31.13 -14.90 2.23
N SER A 560 30.69 -13.68 2.54
CA SER A 560 30.39 -13.24 3.91
C SER A 560 29.25 -12.22 3.91
N ALA A 561 28.56 -12.07 5.05
CA ALA A 561 27.54 -11.05 5.25
C ALA A 561 28.12 -9.65 5.57
N MET A 562 29.45 -9.49 5.52
CA MET A 562 30.15 -8.21 5.73
C MET A 562 29.82 -7.50 7.06
N GLY A 563 29.61 -8.27 8.12
CA GLY A 563 29.28 -7.75 9.45
C GLY A 563 27.78 -7.74 9.76
N ALA A 564 26.92 -7.92 8.75
CA ALA A 564 25.47 -7.95 8.95
C ALA A 564 25.05 -9.09 9.89
N ALA A 565 24.21 -8.76 10.89
CA ALA A 565 23.64 -9.70 11.84
C ALA A 565 22.15 -9.39 12.06
N ALA A 566 21.32 -10.43 12.06
CA ALA A 566 19.89 -10.32 12.27
C ALA A 566 19.51 -10.62 13.72
N THR A 567 18.45 -9.99 14.21
CA THR A 567 17.76 -10.33 15.45
C THR A 567 16.26 -10.32 15.22
N VAL A 568 15.56 -11.22 15.91
CA VAL A 568 14.10 -11.34 15.84
C VAL A 568 13.51 -11.07 17.22
N SER A 569 12.53 -10.17 17.30
CA SER A 569 11.81 -9.84 18.52
C SER A 569 10.31 -9.75 18.24
N GLY A 570 9.60 -10.85 18.43
CA GLY A 570 8.16 -10.92 18.16
C GLY A 570 7.87 -10.82 16.66
N ASP A 571 7.19 -9.75 16.25
CA ASP A 571 6.86 -9.41 14.86
C ASP A 571 7.92 -8.52 14.19
N ARG A 572 9.04 -8.24 14.85
CA ARG A 572 10.10 -7.36 14.36
C ARG A 572 11.37 -8.13 13.98
N VAL A 573 11.87 -7.87 12.78
CA VAL A 573 13.18 -8.31 12.28
C VAL A 573 14.10 -7.09 12.19
N ASP A 574 15.21 -7.13 12.92
CA ASP A 574 16.23 -6.10 12.88
C ASP A 574 17.53 -6.63 12.29
N VAL A 575 18.20 -5.85 11.44
CA VAL A 575 19.50 -6.18 10.87
C VAL A 575 20.49 -5.05 11.14
N THR A 576 21.63 -5.38 11.75
CA THR A 576 22.67 -4.44 12.19
C THR A 576 24.02 -4.81 11.59
N GLY A 577 25.01 -3.91 11.65
CA GLY A 577 26.42 -4.22 11.39
C GLY A 577 26.87 -4.17 9.93
N PHE A 578 26.00 -3.78 8.99
CA PHE A 578 26.39 -3.52 7.60
C PHE A 578 26.65 -2.01 7.39
N ASP A 579 27.89 -1.67 7.05
CA ASP A 579 28.34 -0.28 6.83
C ASP A 579 28.08 0.15 5.38
N PHE A 580 26.99 0.89 5.14
CA PHE A 580 26.63 1.36 3.80
C PHE A 580 27.61 2.42 3.27
N ALA A 581 28.13 3.28 4.15
CA ALA A 581 29.07 4.33 3.80
C ALA A 581 30.43 3.77 3.35
N ALA A 582 30.95 2.72 3.99
CA ALA A 582 32.16 2.04 3.53
C ALA A 582 31.93 1.23 2.24
N ASN A 583 30.71 0.72 2.04
CA ASN A 583 30.33 -0.18 0.95
C ASN A 583 29.54 0.48 -0.20
N TRP A 584 29.63 1.79 -0.39
CA TRP A 584 28.95 2.47 -1.49
C TRP A 584 29.38 1.97 -2.87
N CYS A 585 28.40 1.90 -3.78
CA CYS A 585 28.52 1.35 -5.12
C CYS A 585 28.86 2.44 -6.13
N GLY A 586 30.00 2.28 -6.82
CA GLY A 586 30.37 3.19 -7.89
C GLY A 586 31.71 2.84 -8.54
N THR A 587 32.25 3.81 -9.27
CA THR A 587 33.46 3.63 -10.10
C THR A 587 34.57 4.58 -9.69
N GLU A 588 35.78 4.06 -9.57
CA GLU A 588 37.01 4.84 -9.39
C GLU A 588 37.85 4.73 -10.66
N THR A 589 38.07 5.85 -11.34
CA THR A 589 38.92 5.90 -12.54
C THR A 589 40.35 6.18 -12.13
N ALA A 590 41.26 5.24 -12.36
CA ALA A 590 42.69 5.42 -12.13
C ALA A 590 43.29 6.39 -13.16
N ALA A 591 44.42 7.01 -12.82
CA ALA A 591 45.11 8.01 -13.65
C ALA A 591 45.55 7.50 -15.05
N ASN A 592 45.56 6.20 -15.28
CA ASN A 592 45.83 5.56 -16.57
C ASN A 592 44.57 5.31 -17.42
N GLY A 593 43.38 5.68 -16.92
CA GLY A 593 42.08 5.47 -17.58
C GLY A 593 41.36 4.17 -17.23
N ASP A 594 41.91 3.32 -16.34
CA ASP A 594 41.25 2.09 -15.90
C ASP A 594 40.12 2.40 -14.93
N VAL A 595 38.93 1.82 -15.15
CA VAL A 595 37.75 1.97 -14.28
C VAL A 595 37.65 0.79 -13.32
N ASN A 596 37.78 1.04 -12.02
CA ASN A 596 37.55 0.04 -10.97
C ASN A 596 36.14 0.19 -10.40
N TYR A 597 35.40 -0.91 -10.32
CA TYR A 597 34.09 -0.96 -9.67
C TYR A 597 34.26 -1.35 -8.20
N ARG A 598 33.54 -0.66 -7.32
CA ARG A 598 33.53 -0.92 -5.87
C ARG A 598 32.12 -0.87 -5.30
N GLY A 599 31.97 -1.40 -4.09
CA GLY A 599 30.74 -1.35 -3.31
C GLY A 599 30.01 -2.68 -3.21
N ASN A 600 29.08 -2.77 -2.26
CA ASN A 600 28.31 -3.97 -1.98
C ASN A 600 26.85 -3.62 -1.65
N LYS A 601 25.91 -4.45 -2.09
CA LYS A 601 24.52 -4.42 -1.62
C LYS A 601 24.28 -5.44 -0.52
N LEU A 602 23.33 -5.14 0.37
CA LEU A 602 22.79 -6.06 1.37
C LEU A 602 21.42 -6.57 0.90
N VAL A 603 21.22 -7.88 0.98
CA VAL A 603 19.94 -8.55 0.71
C VAL A 603 19.53 -9.33 1.97
N ILE A 604 18.36 -8.99 2.50
CA ILE A 604 17.76 -9.63 3.68
C ILE A 604 16.54 -10.41 3.19
N SER A 605 16.43 -11.69 3.53
CA SER A 605 15.27 -12.50 3.16
C SER A 605 14.80 -13.41 4.30
N PHE A 606 13.49 -13.52 4.46
CA PHE A 606 12.84 -14.37 5.45
C PHE A 606 11.41 -14.71 5.02
N THR A 607 10.83 -15.75 5.62
CA THR A 607 9.47 -16.22 5.31
C THR A 607 8.47 -15.74 6.36
N VAL A 608 7.26 -15.40 5.92
CA VAL A 608 6.10 -15.11 6.78
C VAL A 608 4.90 -15.97 6.38
N GLU A 609 4.04 -16.30 7.33
CA GLU A 609 2.82 -17.07 7.14
C GLU A 609 1.59 -16.25 7.55
N PRO A 610 0.43 -16.44 6.89
CA PRO A 610 -0.82 -15.87 7.38
C PRO A 610 -1.04 -16.25 8.84
N LYS A 611 -1.24 -15.25 9.70
CA LYS A 611 -1.42 -15.45 11.13
C LYS A 611 -2.66 -16.31 11.38
N ALA A 612 -2.52 -17.34 12.23
CA ALA A 612 -3.63 -18.23 12.58
C ALA A 612 -4.84 -17.42 13.09
N GLY A 613 -6.00 -17.59 12.45
CA GLY A 613 -7.20 -16.78 12.71
C GLY A 613 -7.51 -15.72 11.65
N PHE A 614 -6.56 -15.41 10.76
CA PHE A 614 -6.80 -14.49 9.65
C PHE A 614 -7.73 -15.11 8.60
N LEU A 615 -8.73 -14.36 8.12
CA LEU A 615 -9.69 -14.89 7.13
C LEU A 615 -9.23 -14.78 5.67
N GLY A 616 -8.12 -14.07 5.40
CA GLY A 616 -7.64 -13.81 4.05
C GLY A 616 -8.13 -12.49 3.45
N GLY A 617 -8.09 -12.37 2.13
CA GLY A 617 -8.47 -11.18 1.37
C GLY A 617 -7.38 -10.70 0.41
N ASN A 618 -7.68 -9.64 -0.33
CA ASN A 618 -6.77 -9.07 -1.33
C ASN A 618 -6.04 -7.82 -0.80
N GLY A 619 -4.86 -7.54 -1.35
CA GLY A 619 -4.09 -6.33 -1.05
C GLY A 619 -3.61 -6.25 0.41
N VAL A 620 -3.32 -7.40 1.03
CA VAL A 620 -2.89 -7.50 2.43
C VAL A 620 -1.41 -7.09 2.52
N PRO A 621 -1.07 -6.02 3.25
CA PRO A 621 0.31 -5.60 3.44
C PRO A 621 1.07 -6.61 4.29
N THR A 622 2.31 -6.91 3.91
CA THR A 622 3.16 -7.88 4.62
C THR A 622 3.88 -7.30 5.84
N ASN A 623 4.02 -5.96 5.88
CA ASN A 623 4.62 -5.24 7.00
C ASN A 623 3.76 -4.04 7.41
N SER A 624 3.85 -3.65 8.68
CA SER A 624 3.33 -2.37 9.17
C SER A 624 4.31 -1.23 8.90
N SER A 625 5.61 -1.50 8.96
CA SER A 625 6.66 -0.52 8.63
C SER A 625 7.98 -1.22 8.37
N ALA A 626 8.76 -0.73 7.42
CA ALA A 626 10.13 -1.18 7.20
C ALA A 626 11.01 0.02 6.83
N GLY A 627 12.17 0.15 7.47
CA GLY A 627 13.04 1.30 7.24
C GLY A 627 14.50 1.09 7.65
N ILE A 628 15.35 1.98 7.17
CA ILE A 628 16.78 2.07 7.49
C ILE A 628 16.98 3.23 8.45
N TYR A 629 17.62 2.99 9.58
CA TYR A 629 17.80 3.93 10.68
C TYR A 629 19.29 4.17 10.91
N GLU A 630 19.65 5.40 11.28
CA GLU A 630 21.05 5.77 11.55
C GLU A 630 21.69 4.89 12.64
N ASN A 631 20.92 4.53 13.67
CA ASN A 631 21.33 3.62 14.73
C ASN A 631 20.11 3.02 15.46
N ASP A 632 20.35 2.12 16.41
CA ASP A 632 19.29 1.43 17.16
C ASP A 632 18.38 2.39 17.94
N GLY A 633 18.95 3.48 18.46
CA GLY A 633 18.25 4.51 19.24
C GLY A 633 17.45 5.51 18.41
N ALA A 634 17.52 5.47 17.08
CA ALA A 634 16.75 6.36 16.22
C ALA A 634 15.26 5.95 16.14
N ASP A 635 14.38 6.93 16.39
CA ASP A 635 12.92 6.76 16.35
C ASP A 635 12.36 6.82 14.92
N GLU A 636 12.97 7.63 14.05
CA GLU A 636 12.53 7.84 12.67
C GLU A 636 13.51 7.24 11.65
N PRO A 637 13.03 6.58 10.59
CA PRO A 637 13.89 6.03 9.56
C PRO A 637 14.45 7.12 8.65
N VAL A 638 15.70 6.93 8.24
CA VAL A 638 16.39 7.71 7.20
C VAL A 638 15.83 7.36 5.81
N PHE A 639 15.50 6.08 5.59
CA PHE A 639 14.82 5.60 4.39
C PHE A 639 13.69 4.62 4.74
N ILE A 640 12.58 4.68 4.01
CA ILE A 640 11.42 3.81 4.20
C ILE A 640 11.30 2.87 3.01
N PHE A 641 11.30 1.56 3.26
CA PHE A 641 11.07 0.57 2.24
C PHE A 641 9.60 0.60 1.75
N PRO A 642 9.34 0.24 0.48
CA PRO A 642 7.98 0.04 0.02
C PRO A 642 7.29 -1.09 0.79
N GLU A 643 5.97 -1.03 0.88
CA GLU A 643 5.11 -2.02 1.55
C GLU A 643 4.52 -2.97 0.49
N PRO A 644 5.10 -4.17 0.25
CA PRO A 644 4.51 -5.11 -0.68
C PRO A 644 3.23 -5.71 -0.10
N LYS A 645 2.23 -5.82 -0.97
CA LYS A 645 0.90 -6.35 -0.68
C LYS A 645 0.69 -7.67 -1.42
N VAL A 646 0.02 -8.60 -0.77
CA VAL A 646 -0.25 -9.95 -1.29
C VAL A 646 -1.71 -10.31 -1.12
N ASP A 647 -2.17 -11.24 -1.93
CA ASP A 647 -3.52 -11.79 -1.84
C ASP A 647 -3.47 -13.12 -1.09
N VAL A 648 -4.32 -13.25 -0.06
CA VAL A 648 -4.39 -14.41 0.84
C VAL A 648 -5.72 -15.11 0.62
N GLU A 649 -5.66 -16.41 0.35
CA GLU A 649 -6.86 -17.23 0.08
C GLU A 649 -7.85 -17.19 1.26
N ILE A 650 -9.14 -17.07 0.93
CA ILE A 650 -10.23 -17.16 1.91
C ILE A 650 -10.58 -18.63 2.08
N GLY A 651 -10.54 -19.12 3.33
CA GLY A 651 -10.87 -20.51 3.66
C GLY A 651 -12.31 -20.91 3.29
N SER A 652 -12.52 -22.20 3.04
CA SER A 652 -13.86 -22.73 2.74
C SER A 652 -14.84 -22.51 3.89
N ILE A 653 -16.09 -22.20 3.56
CA ILE A 653 -17.12 -21.91 4.56
C ILE A 653 -17.95 -23.15 4.89
N THR A 654 -18.08 -23.45 6.18
CA THR A 654 -19.02 -24.46 6.69
C THR A 654 -20.05 -23.80 7.60
N VAL A 655 -21.34 -24.01 7.33
CA VAL A 655 -22.44 -23.50 8.15
C VAL A 655 -23.33 -24.67 8.60
N THR A 656 -23.66 -24.71 9.88
CA THR A 656 -24.62 -25.65 10.45
C THR A 656 -25.78 -24.88 11.06
N ALA A 657 -26.99 -25.09 10.55
CA ALA A 657 -28.21 -24.51 11.07
C ALA A 657 -28.98 -25.58 11.89
N PRO A 658 -29.26 -25.36 13.18
CA PRO A 658 -29.93 -26.35 14.02
C PRO A 658 -31.43 -26.43 13.72
N ASP A 659 -32.02 -27.61 13.92
CA ASP A 659 -33.48 -27.76 13.88
C ASP A 659 -34.16 -26.95 15.00
N LYS A 660 -35.39 -26.50 14.74
CA LYS A 660 -36.21 -25.70 15.65
C LYS A 660 -37.55 -26.38 15.89
N ASP A 661 -37.87 -26.60 17.17
CA ASP A 661 -39.17 -27.07 17.60
C ASP A 661 -40.03 -25.87 18.02
N VAL A 662 -41.23 -25.72 17.43
CA VAL A 662 -42.16 -24.63 17.77
C VAL A 662 -43.58 -25.12 17.95
N TYR A 663 -44.35 -24.44 18.78
CA TYR A 663 -45.80 -24.67 18.88
C TYR A 663 -46.53 -24.04 17.70
N LEU A 664 -47.70 -24.58 17.36
CA LEU A 664 -48.61 -24.05 16.34
C LEU A 664 -48.81 -22.52 16.49
N LEU A 665 -48.65 -21.78 15.40
CA LEU A 665 -48.72 -20.31 15.31
C LEU A 665 -47.67 -19.53 16.13
N GLN A 666 -46.68 -20.19 16.74
CA GLN A 666 -45.60 -19.51 17.45
C GLN A 666 -44.70 -18.76 16.47
N ASN A 667 -44.33 -17.54 16.84
CA ASN A 667 -43.37 -16.74 16.06
C ASN A 667 -41.94 -17.12 16.41
N ILE A 668 -41.07 -17.17 15.41
CA ILE A 668 -39.64 -17.36 15.55
C ILE A 668 -38.95 -16.06 15.15
N PRO A 669 -38.35 -15.31 16.09
CA PRO A 669 -37.53 -14.14 15.76
C PRO A 669 -36.37 -14.47 14.81
N ALA A 670 -35.96 -13.51 13.97
CA ALA A 670 -34.85 -13.69 13.05
C ALA A 670 -33.53 -14.08 13.74
N ALA A 671 -33.26 -13.51 14.93
CA ALA A 671 -32.06 -13.80 15.72
C ALA A 671 -31.97 -15.29 16.09
N ASP A 672 -33.10 -15.93 16.43
CA ASP A 672 -33.10 -17.33 16.84
C ASP A 672 -32.75 -18.29 15.69
N LEU A 673 -32.99 -17.87 14.45
CA LEU A 673 -32.64 -18.62 13.24
C LEU A 673 -31.13 -18.57 12.96
N GLN A 674 -30.39 -17.64 13.56
CA GLN A 674 -28.95 -17.48 13.35
C GLN A 674 -28.10 -18.18 14.43
N ASN A 675 -28.71 -18.88 15.39
CA ASN A 675 -28.02 -19.57 16.49
C ASN A 675 -27.24 -20.84 16.07
N GLY A 676 -26.87 -20.95 14.79
CA GLY A 676 -26.04 -22.04 14.27
C GLY A 676 -24.55 -21.79 14.47
N THR A 677 -23.73 -22.74 14.04
CA THR A 677 -22.27 -22.60 14.02
C THR A 677 -21.81 -22.35 12.60
N ALA A 678 -20.93 -21.36 12.41
CA ALA A 678 -20.26 -21.12 11.14
C ALA A 678 -18.74 -21.12 11.32
N SER A 679 -18.02 -21.53 10.27
CA SER A 679 -16.56 -21.46 10.22
C SER A 679 -16.07 -21.11 8.82
N VAL A 680 -14.95 -20.39 8.77
CA VAL A 680 -14.19 -20.05 7.55
C VAL A 680 -12.82 -20.68 7.72
N GLY A 681 -12.57 -21.79 7.02
CA GLY A 681 -11.46 -22.67 7.37
C GLY A 681 -11.58 -23.16 8.82
N ASP A 682 -10.55 -22.93 9.63
CA ASP A 682 -10.53 -23.30 11.05
C ASP A 682 -11.06 -22.19 11.99
N VAL A 683 -11.45 -21.03 11.45
CA VAL A 683 -11.91 -19.89 12.25
C VAL A 683 -13.42 -19.98 12.48
N VAL A 684 -13.83 -20.04 13.75
CA VAL A 684 -15.24 -20.12 14.16
C VAL A 684 -15.85 -18.73 14.25
N LEU A 685 -17.05 -18.55 13.69
CA LEU A 685 -17.82 -17.31 13.72
C LEU A 685 -19.06 -17.47 14.61
N ASP A 686 -19.30 -16.49 15.47
CA ASP A 686 -20.53 -16.38 16.24
C ASP A 686 -21.56 -15.54 15.48
N LEU A 687 -22.47 -16.21 14.79
CA LEU A 687 -23.52 -15.57 13.98
C LEU A 687 -24.50 -14.73 14.81
N SER A 688 -24.62 -14.99 16.11
CA SER A 688 -25.48 -14.20 17.00
C SER A 688 -24.88 -12.82 17.34
N ARG A 689 -23.59 -12.63 17.08
CA ARG A 689 -22.80 -11.41 17.36
C ARG A 689 -22.37 -10.70 16.08
N ALA A 690 -23.23 -10.68 15.07
CA ALA A 690 -22.92 -10.05 13.78
C ALA A 690 -22.57 -8.55 13.90
N ASP A 691 -23.15 -7.85 14.88
CA ASP A 691 -22.86 -6.45 15.23
C ASP A 691 -21.55 -6.26 16.00
N GLU A 692 -20.95 -7.33 16.51
CA GLU A 692 -19.66 -7.36 17.20
C GLU A 692 -18.60 -8.15 16.41
N ASN A 693 -18.60 -7.98 15.08
CA ASN A 693 -17.65 -8.63 14.15
C ASN A 693 -17.62 -10.17 14.31
N TYR A 694 -18.77 -10.79 14.58
CA TYR A 694 -18.92 -12.24 14.77
C TYR A 694 -18.06 -12.81 15.91
N GLY A 695 -17.69 -11.97 16.88
CA GLY A 695 -16.77 -12.32 17.97
C GLY A 695 -15.30 -12.37 17.58
N LEU A 696 -14.93 -11.90 16.37
CA LEU A 696 -13.57 -11.87 15.86
C LEU A 696 -12.88 -10.52 16.15
N GLU A 697 -11.55 -10.54 16.27
CA GLU A 697 -10.75 -9.32 16.36
C GLU A 697 -10.68 -8.59 15.01
N ALA A 698 -10.48 -7.27 15.04
CA ALA A 698 -10.54 -6.43 13.84
C ALA A 698 -9.54 -6.82 12.74
N TRP A 699 -8.36 -7.35 13.11
CA TRP A 699 -7.35 -7.78 12.14
C TRP A 699 -7.76 -9.04 11.37
N GLN A 700 -8.61 -9.90 11.95
CA GLN A 700 -9.05 -11.15 11.31
C GLN A 700 -9.94 -10.88 10.08
N THR A 701 -10.71 -9.78 10.11
CA THR A 701 -11.69 -9.39 9.09
C THR A 701 -11.32 -8.10 8.35
N ALA A 702 -10.09 -7.59 8.56
CA ALA A 702 -9.65 -6.31 8.03
C ALA A 702 -9.81 -6.19 6.50
N TYR A 703 -9.62 -7.29 5.77
CA TYR A 703 -9.60 -7.34 4.30
C TYR A 703 -10.79 -8.07 3.66
N VAL A 704 -11.75 -8.51 4.47
CA VAL A 704 -12.96 -9.21 4.00
C VAL A 704 -14.25 -8.62 4.56
N GLU A 705 -15.31 -8.71 3.78
CA GLU A 705 -16.68 -8.43 4.19
C GLU A 705 -17.41 -9.75 4.41
N ILE A 706 -18.07 -9.88 5.56
CA ILE A 706 -18.85 -11.06 5.94
C ILE A 706 -20.32 -10.67 5.89
N THR A 707 -21.13 -11.42 5.15
CA THR A 707 -22.57 -11.26 5.10
C THR A 707 -23.27 -12.58 5.43
N ALA A 708 -24.22 -12.52 6.35
CA ALA A 708 -25.03 -13.67 6.77
C ALA A 708 -26.50 -13.38 6.46
N GLU A 709 -27.17 -14.31 5.77
CA GLU A 709 -28.57 -14.20 5.38
C GLU A 709 -29.34 -15.46 5.76
N VAL A 710 -30.60 -15.29 6.18
CA VAL A 710 -31.53 -16.40 6.41
C VAL A 710 -32.55 -16.41 5.29
N MET A 711 -32.72 -17.56 4.64
CA MET A 711 -33.70 -17.78 3.57
C MET A 711 -34.76 -18.79 4.01
N ASP A 712 -35.99 -18.61 3.52
CA ASP A 712 -37.06 -19.61 3.66
C ASP A 712 -36.86 -20.79 2.70
N LYS A 713 -37.73 -21.80 2.82
CA LYS A 713 -37.75 -22.98 1.93
C LYS A 713 -37.90 -22.65 0.44
N ASP A 714 -38.42 -21.48 0.10
CA ASP A 714 -38.66 -21.01 -1.26
C ASP A 714 -37.50 -20.12 -1.78
N GLY A 715 -36.47 -19.88 -0.96
CA GLY A 715 -35.29 -19.10 -1.27
C GLY A 715 -35.45 -17.58 -1.07
N ASN A 716 -36.48 -17.13 -0.36
CA ASN A 716 -36.68 -15.71 -0.08
C ASN A 716 -36.03 -15.32 1.26
N ALA A 717 -35.44 -14.13 1.31
CA ALA A 717 -34.83 -13.60 2.53
C ALA A 717 -35.87 -13.37 3.65
N VAL A 718 -35.56 -13.86 4.85
CA VAL A 718 -36.41 -13.81 6.05
C VAL A 718 -35.82 -12.83 7.05
N ALA A 719 -36.10 -11.53 6.86
CA ALA A 719 -35.53 -10.47 7.70
C ALA A 719 -36.14 -10.39 9.11
N ASN A 720 -37.43 -10.75 9.26
CA ASN A 720 -38.18 -10.60 10.52
C ASN A 720 -38.52 -11.94 11.19
N GLY A 721 -37.90 -13.03 10.74
CA GLY A 721 -38.21 -14.38 11.22
C GLY A 721 -39.51 -14.95 10.65
N PHE A 722 -39.98 -16.06 11.23
CA PHE A 722 -41.22 -16.73 10.82
C PHE A 722 -42.37 -16.36 11.75
N THR A 723 -43.57 -16.17 11.19
CA THR A 723 -44.77 -15.85 11.97
C THR A 723 -45.92 -16.75 11.60
N GLY A 724 -46.68 -17.19 12.61
CA GLY A 724 -47.94 -17.91 12.39
C GLY A 724 -47.82 -19.22 11.61
N LEU A 725 -46.72 -19.98 11.78
CA LEU A 725 -46.55 -21.26 11.09
C LEU A 725 -47.62 -22.27 11.50
N THR A 726 -48.25 -22.91 10.51
CA THR A 726 -49.25 -23.96 10.70
C THR A 726 -48.78 -25.36 10.31
N GLU A 727 -47.70 -25.43 9.53
CA GLU A 727 -47.09 -26.65 9.02
C GLU A 727 -45.56 -26.53 9.12
N ASP A 728 -44.88 -27.67 9.07
CA ASP A 728 -43.42 -27.72 9.07
C ASP A 728 -42.83 -26.89 7.93
N SER A 729 -41.67 -26.31 8.18
CA SER A 729 -40.92 -25.53 7.19
C SER A 729 -39.43 -25.86 7.26
N GLU A 730 -38.67 -25.33 6.31
CA GLU A 730 -37.22 -25.35 6.31
C GLU A 730 -36.72 -23.90 6.25
N TYR A 731 -35.52 -23.67 6.76
CA TYR A 731 -34.78 -22.44 6.56
C TYR A 731 -33.33 -22.75 6.23
N THR A 732 -32.68 -21.83 5.49
CA THR A 732 -31.27 -21.93 5.14
C THR A 732 -30.54 -20.72 5.67
N VAL A 733 -29.47 -20.94 6.43
CA VAL A 733 -28.52 -19.89 6.80
C VAL A 733 -27.39 -19.91 5.77
N SER A 734 -27.19 -18.80 5.07
CA SER A 734 -26.10 -18.63 4.10
C SER A 734 -25.12 -17.59 4.60
N LEU A 735 -23.85 -17.90 4.47
CA LEU A 735 -22.74 -17.02 4.80
C LEU A 735 -21.91 -16.80 3.54
N LYS A 736 -21.54 -15.55 3.31
CA LYS A 736 -20.66 -15.13 2.24
C LYS A 736 -19.52 -14.33 2.84
N VAL A 737 -18.30 -14.63 2.42
CA VAL A 737 -17.08 -13.88 2.77
C VAL A 737 -16.44 -13.43 1.47
N SER A 738 -16.29 -12.13 1.30
CA SER A 738 -15.76 -11.52 0.07
C SER A 738 -14.58 -10.61 0.37
N PRO A 739 -13.53 -10.61 -0.46
CA PRO A 739 -12.49 -9.59 -0.37
C PRO A 739 -13.08 -8.19 -0.53
N LYS A 740 -12.57 -7.21 0.23
CA LYS A 740 -12.99 -5.80 0.10
C LYS A 740 -12.44 -5.13 -1.17
N THR A 741 -11.40 -5.69 -1.77
CA THR A 741 -10.74 -5.19 -2.98
C THR A 741 -10.59 -6.30 -4.01
N GLU A 742 -10.51 -5.95 -5.29
CA GLU A 742 -10.25 -6.91 -6.37
C GLU A 742 -8.83 -7.48 -6.28
N GLY A 743 -8.65 -8.74 -6.68
CA GLY A 743 -7.38 -9.49 -6.61
C GLY A 743 -7.60 -10.99 -6.86
N ASP A 744 -6.60 -11.81 -6.53
CA ASP A 744 -6.57 -13.25 -6.79
C ASP A 744 -7.39 -14.08 -5.78
N ALA A 745 -7.57 -13.60 -4.54
CA ALA A 745 -8.43 -14.27 -3.57
C ALA A 745 -9.90 -14.16 -4.00
N MET A 746 -10.58 -15.30 -4.02
CA MET A 746 -11.96 -15.43 -4.51
C MET A 746 -12.97 -15.41 -3.36
N GLU A 747 -14.18 -14.91 -3.63
CA GLU A 747 -15.28 -15.00 -2.67
C GLU A 747 -15.58 -16.46 -2.30
N GLN A 748 -15.93 -16.69 -1.04
CA GLN A 748 -16.40 -17.98 -0.56
C GLN A 748 -17.82 -17.87 -0.07
N THR A 749 -18.60 -18.92 -0.32
CA THR A 749 -19.99 -19.03 0.16
C THR A 749 -20.20 -20.40 0.78
N GLY A 750 -20.99 -20.45 1.85
CA GLY A 750 -21.38 -21.69 2.51
C GLY A 750 -22.78 -21.55 3.08
N SER A 751 -23.51 -22.65 3.16
CA SER A 751 -24.87 -22.63 3.71
C SER A 751 -25.20 -23.91 4.46
N GLY A 752 -26.09 -23.76 5.45
CA GLY A 752 -26.59 -24.84 6.30
C GLY A 752 -28.11 -24.78 6.36
N LYS A 753 -28.76 -25.94 6.34
CA LYS A 753 -30.22 -26.09 6.40
C LYS A 753 -30.65 -26.55 7.78
N GLY A 754 -31.71 -25.94 8.30
CA GLY A 754 -32.38 -26.37 9.52
C GLY A 754 -33.87 -26.56 9.27
N ASN A 755 -34.47 -27.53 9.95
CA ASN A 755 -35.90 -27.79 9.89
C ASN A 755 -36.63 -27.01 10.98
N ILE A 756 -37.87 -26.61 10.71
CA ILE A 756 -38.79 -26.04 11.69
C ILE A 756 -39.95 -27.02 11.84
N LEU A 757 -40.04 -27.67 12.99
CA LEU A 757 -41.03 -28.68 13.32
C LEU A 757 -42.16 -28.05 14.12
N VAL A 758 -43.39 -28.10 13.60
CA VAL A 758 -44.56 -27.46 14.21
C VAL A 758 -45.35 -28.49 15.03
N TYR A 759 -45.31 -28.35 16.35
CA TYR A 759 -46.06 -29.17 17.29
C TYR A 759 -47.50 -28.67 17.36
N LYS A 760 -48.44 -29.61 17.23
CA LYS A 760 -49.88 -29.37 17.15
C LYS A 760 -50.59 -29.92 18.40
N PRO A 761 -51.72 -29.32 18.83
CA PRO A 761 -52.41 -29.79 20.02
C PRO A 761 -53.09 -31.15 19.75
N GLU A 762 -52.96 -32.06 20.70
CA GLU A 762 -53.73 -33.30 20.79
C GLU A 762 -54.52 -33.28 22.09
N LEU A 763 -55.85 -33.37 21.97
CA LEU A 763 -56.79 -33.26 23.07
C LEU A 763 -57.51 -34.57 23.27
N THR A 764 -57.55 -35.05 24.51
CA THR A 764 -58.25 -36.29 24.84
C THR A 764 -59.49 -35.99 25.64
N TYR A 765 -60.66 -36.32 25.08
CA TYR A 765 -61.95 -36.14 25.73
C TYR A 765 -62.49 -37.44 26.32
N GLN A 766 -63.25 -37.31 27.41
CA GLN A 766 -64.06 -38.35 28.01
C GLN A 766 -65.54 -37.95 27.96
N ASP A 767 -66.44 -38.93 27.97
CA ASP A 767 -67.88 -38.70 28.05
C ASP A 767 -68.30 -38.20 29.44
N SER A 768 -69.45 -37.53 29.52
CA SER A 768 -70.10 -37.17 30.78
C SER A 768 -71.59 -37.51 30.75
N GLU A 769 -72.27 -37.37 31.90
CA GLU A 769 -73.69 -37.67 32.02
C GLU A 769 -74.54 -36.40 32.04
N ALA A 770 -75.73 -36.46 31.44
CA ALA A 770 -76.75 -35.42 31.54
C ALA A 770 -78.15 -36.04 31.64
N TRP A 771 -79.18 -35.22 31.84
CA TRP A 771 -80.54 -35.70 32.11
C TRP A 771 -81.56 -35.15 31.10
N TYR A 772 -82.45 -36.02 30.62
CA TYR A 772 -83.53 -35.62 29.72
C TYR A 772 -84.40 -34.52 30.38
N GLY A 773 -84.60 -33.40 29.69
CA GLY A 773 -85.37 -32.24 30.16
C GLY A 773 -84.63 -31.27 31.08
N ALA A 774 -83.38 -31.56 31.45
CA ALA A 774 -82.54 -30.69 32.26
C ALA A 774 -81.92 -29.59 31.40
N ASP A 775 -81.41 -28.54 32.03
CA ASP A 775 -80.61 -27.54 31.34
C ASP A 775 -79.31 -28.17 30.82
N VAL A 776 -78.86 -27.75 29.64
CA VAL A 776 -77.59 -28.19 29.07
C VAL A 776 -76.45 -27.74 30.00
N PRO A 777 -75.45 -28.59 30.31
CA PRO A 777 -74.31 -28.18 31.11
C PRO A 777 -73.62 -26.95 30.51
N THR A 778 -73.22 -26.01 31.36
CA THR A 778 -72.59 -24.75 30.94
C THR A 778 -71.05 -24.84 30.93
N ASP A 779 -70.49 -25.89 31.51
CA ASP A 779 -69.07 -26.14 31.61
C ASP A 779 -68.77 -27.60 31.24
N PHE A 780 -67.82 -27.79 30.33
CA PHE A 780 -67.35 -29.09 29.84
C PHE A 780 -65.84 -29.27 30.06
N ILE A 781 -65.20 -28.44 30.90
CA ILE A 781 -63.75 -28.52 31.16
C ILE A 781 -63.38 -29.91 31.71
N GLU A 782 -64.22 -30.53 32.53
CA GLU A 782 -63.98 -31.88 33.07
C GLU A 782 -64.03 -32.98 32.00
N ASN A 783 -64.60 -32.72 30.82
CA ASN A 783 -64.57 -33.64 29.71
C ASN A 783 -63.19 -33.69 29.04
N LEU A 784 -62.37 -32.64 29.15
CA LEU A 784 -61.00 -32.63 28.63
C LEU A 784 -60.03 -33.23 29.67
N THR A 785 -59.48 -34.40 29.36
CA THR A 785 -58.63 -35.15 30.30
C THR A 785 -57.15 -34.89 30.12
N TYR A 786 -56.70 -34.74 28.87
CA TYR A 786 -55.30 -34.48 28.54
C TYR A 786 -55.19 -33.47 27.41
N THR A 787 -54.21 -32.58 27.54
CA THR A 787 -53.72 -31.69 26.50
C THR A 787 -52.26 -31.98 26.27
N LYS A 788 -51.93 -32.45 25.08
CA LYS A 788 -50.55 -32.68 24.63
C LYS A 788 -50.26 -31.81 23.42
N TRP A 789 -48.98 -31.54 23.20
CA TRP A 789 -48.49 -30.91 21.98
C TRP A 789 -47.56 -31.92 21.31
N VAL A 790 -47.88 -32.32 20.09
CA VAL A 790 -47.19 -33.42 19.40
C VAL A 790 -46.79 -33.04 17.99
N HIS A 791 -45.64 -33.54 17.55
CA HIS A 791 -45.22 -33.57 16.15
C HIS A 791 -45.07 -35.05 15.74
N GLY A 792 -46.01 -35.53 14.93
CA GLY A 792 -46.16 -36.96 14.67
C GLY A 792 -46.43 -37.73 15.96
N GLU A 793 -45.50 -38.61 16.37
CA GLU A 793 -45.56 -39.37 17.62
C GLU A 793 -44.72 -38.75 18.75
N THR A 794 -44.01 -37.65 18.49
CA THR A 794 -43.11 -37.00 19.45
C THR A 794 -43.87 -35.95 20.26
N GLU A 795 -43.85 -36.08 21.59
CA GLU A 795 -44.42 -35.08 22.51
C GLU A 795 -43.45 -33.92 22.75
N ALA A 796 -43.98 -32.70 22.85
CA ALA A 796 -43.20 -31.47 23.02
C ALA A 796 -42.39 -31.48 24.33
N ASP A 797 -41.10 -31.11 24.23
CA ASP A 797 -40.24 -30.92 25.39
C ASP A 797 -40.34 -29.47 25.90
N ILE A 798 -41.14 -29.29 26.96
CA ILE A 798 -41.41 -27.99 27.58
C ILE A 798 -40.11 -27.29 28.04
N ASN A 799 -39.06 -28.04 28.42
CA ASN A 799 -37.81 -27.42 28.86
C ASN A 799 -37.03 -26.78 27.71
N LYS A 800 -37.24 -27.25 26.48
CA LYS A 800 -36.58 -26.73 25.26
C LYS A 800 -37.44 -25.69 24.56
N MET A 801 -38.73 -25.94 24.44
CA MET A 801 -39.66 -25.12 23.66
C MET A 801 -40.28 -23.98 24.48
N GLY A 802 -40.19 -24.05 25.81
CA GLY A 802 -40.86 -23.15 26.72
C GLY A 802 -42.36 -23.47 26.88
N SER A 803 -43.10 -22.51 27.42
CA SER A 803 -44.53 -22.66 27.69
C SER A 803 -45.34 -22.76 26.40
N ALA A 804 -46.19 -23.78 26.31
CA ALA A 804 -47.16 -23.93 25.23
C ALA A 804 -48.16 -22.76 25.21
N PRO A 805 -48.67 -22.38 24.03
CA PRO A 805 -49.69 -21.34 23.92
C PRO A 805 -50.99 -21.77 24.59
N GLU A 806 -51.71 -20.79 25.16
CA GLU A 806 -52.99 -21.03 25.84
C GLU A 806 -54.09 -21.39 24.82
N LEU A 807 -54.77 -22.51 25.06
CA LEU A 807 -55.91 -22.96 24.28
C LEU A 807 -57.21 -22.49 24.94
N THR A 808 -58.11 -21.97 24.12
CA THR A 808 -59.49 -21.66 24.52
C THR A 808 -60.46 -22.53 23.74
N PHE A 809 -61.57 -22.91 24.39
CA PHE A 809 -62.50 -23.91 23.88
C PHE A 809 -63.90 -23.32 23.76
N VAL A 810 -64.61 -23.68 22.69
CA VAL A 810 -66.04 -23.43 22.54
C VAL A 810 -66.73 -24.77 22.33
N TYR A 811 -67.59 -25.14 23.27
CA TYR A 811 -68.32 -26.41 23.24
C TYR A 811 -69.74 -26.21 22.73
N THR A 812 -70.12 -27.00 21.72
CA THR A 812 -71.41 -26.88 21.05
C THR A 812 -72.11 -28.25 21.02
N PRO A 813 -73.05 -28.50 21.94
CA PRO A 813 -73.90 -29.69 21.88
C PRO A 813 -74.79 -29.69 20.63
N ASP A 814 -75.07 -30.87 20.07
CA ASP A 814 -75.94 -31.03 18.90
C ASP A 814 -77.29 -30.32 19.10
N GLU A 815 -77.47 -29.22 18.38
CA GLU A 815 -78.64 -28.34 18.49
C GLU A 815 -79.96 -29.08 18.18
N THR A 816 -79.92 -30.16 17.38
CA THR A 816 -81.12 -30.95 17.07
C THR A 816 -81.67 -31.69 18.29
N LYS A 817 -80.84 -31.87 19.32
CA LYS A 817 -81.13 -32.56 20.57
C LYS A 817 -81.39 -31.59 21.74
N VAL A 818 -81.24 -30.29 21.51
CA VAL A 818 -81.45 -29.23 22.49
C VAL A 818 -82.66 -28.39 22.08
N LYS A 819 -83.50 -28.02 23.05
CA LYS A 819 -84.59 -27.07 22.83
C LYS A 819 -84.75 -26.17 24.03
N ASP A 820 -84.81 -24.85 23.81
CA ASP A 820 -84.95 -23.85 24.86
C ASP A 820 -83.87 -24.01 25.96
N ALA A 821 -82.61 -24.26 25.55
CA ALA A 821 -81.45 -24.57 26.41
C ALA A 821 -81.57 -25.82 27.29
N LYS A 822 -82.52 -26.72 26.98
CA LYS A 822 -82.73 -27.98 27.68
C LYS A 822 -82.48 -29.19 26.78
N ILE A 823 -82.01 -30.29 27.36
CA ILE A 823 -81.88 -31.58 26.68
C ILE A 823 -83.27 -32.08 26.31
N ASN A 824 -83.58 -32.18 25.02
CA ASN A 824 -84.91 -32.52 24.51
C ASN A 824 -84.95 -33.90 23.83
N THR A 825 -83.97 -34.75 24.12
CA THR A 825 -83.87 -36.12 23.62
C THR A 825 -83.61 -37.11 24.76
N LYS A 826 -83.89 -38.38 24.51
CA LYS A 826 -83.52 -39.51 25.39
C LYS A 826 -82.26 -40.24 24.92
N GLN A 827 -81.73 -39.83 23.77
CA GLN A 827 -80.51 -40.38 23.18
C GLN A 827 -79.32 -39.52 23.58
N ASP A 828 -78.12 -40.11 23.56
CA ASP A 828 -76.88 -39.40 23.83
C ASP A 828 -76.73 -38.14 22.97
N VAL A 829 -76.22 -37.06 23.55
CA VAL A 829 -76.01 -35.78 22.87
C VAL A 829 -74.52 -35.63 22.57
N PRO A 830 -74.11 -35.66 21.30
CA PRO A 830 -72.72 -35.40 20.95
C PRO A 830 -72.41 -33.90 21.08
N VAL A 831 -71.16 -33.60 21.44
CA VAL A 831 -70.68 -32.23 21.69
C VAL A 831 -69.44 -31.96 20.86
N ASP A 832 -69.48 -30.87 20.10
CA ASP A 832 -68.40 -30.37 19.24
C ASP A 832 -67.51 -29.44 20.07
N ALA A 833 -66.19 -29.51 19.88
CA ALA A 833 -65.19 -28.72 20.59
C ALA A 833 -64.32 -27.94 19.60
N ALA A 834 -64.64 -26.66 19.42
CA ALA A 834 -63.80 -25.76 18.64
C ALA A 834 -62.66 -25.22 19.51
N VAL A 835 -61.44 -25.22 18.95
CA VAL A 835 -60.19 -24.89 19.66
C VAL A 835 -59.58 -23.63 19.07
N ARG A 836 -59.15 -22.71 19.94
CA ARG A 836 -58.53 -21.45 19.51
C ARG A 836 -57.25 -21.14 20.27
N ILE A 837 -56.29 -20.55 19.57
CA ILE A 837 -55.12 -19.87 20.16
C ILE A 837 -55.36 -18.37 20.02
N GLY A 838 -55.58 -17.69 21.14
CA GLY A 838 -56.07 -16.31 21.15
C GLY A 838 -57.38 -16.19 20.36
N ASN A 839 -57.37 -15.41 19.27
CA ASN A 839 -58.54 -15.24 18.41
C ASN A 839 -58.55 -16.16 17.17
N THR A 840 -57.52 -16.98 16.96
CA THR A 840 -57.41 -17.82 15.75
C THR A 840 -57.99 -19.20 16.00
N ASP A 841 -58.89 -19.64 15.14
CA ASP A 841 -59.42 -21.00 15.15
C ASP A 841 -58.36 -21.98 14.64
N VAL A 842 -58.02 -22.97 15.46
CA VAL A 842 -57.01 -24.00 15.17
C VAL A 842 -57.59 -25.41 15.23
N THR A 843 -58.93 -25.54 15.22
CA THR A 843 -59.63 -26.82 15.32
C THR A 843 -59.14 -27.81 14.24
N MET A 844 -58.95 -27.33 13.01
CA MET A 844 -58.46 -28.17 11.90
C MET A 844 -57.02 -28.68 12.06
N HIS A 845 -56.23 -28.06 12.95
CA HIS A 845 -54.87 -28.47 13.28
C HIS A 845 -54.81 -29.25 14.59
N THR A 846 -55.95 -29.46 15.26
CA THR A 846 -56.04 -30.18 16.54
C THR A 846 -56.40 -31.63 16.29
N ALA A 847 -55.67 -32.55 16.89
CA ALA A 847 -56.04 -33.95 16.93
C ALA A 847 -56.95 -34.22 18.14
N PHE A 848 -58.05 -34.92 17.93
CA PHE A 848 -58.98 -35.28 18.99
C PHE A 848 -58.95 -36.79 19.23
N GLN A 849 -58.72 -37.15 20.48
CA GLN A 849 -58.77 -38.52 20.98
C GLN A 849 -59.96 -38.65 21.93
N HIS A 850 -60.52 -39.84 21.99
CA HIS A 850 -61.68 -40.14 22.85
C HIS A 850 -61.40 -41.34 23.74
N ILE A 851 -61.72 -41.18 25.03
CA ILE A 851 -61.68 -42.26 26.03
C ILE A 851 -63.09 -42.85 26.15
N ASN A 852 -63.20 -44.11 25.74
CA ASN A 852 -64.41 -44.90 25.94
C ASN A 852 -64.78 -45.02 27.43
N CYS A 853 -66.08 -44.98 27.71
CA CYS A 853 -66.61 -45.32 29.02
C CYS A 853 -66.19 -46.73 29.48
N THR A 854 -65.96 -46.88 30.79
CA THR A 854 -65.49 -48.15 31.36
C THR A 854 -66.45 -49.30 31.04
N GLY A 855 -65.97 -50.30 30.30
CA GLY A 855 -66.73 -51.49 29.93
C GLY A 855 -67.70 -51.32 28.75
N GLN A 856 -67.66 -50.20 28.03
CA GLN A 856 -68.49 -49.90 26.87
C GLN A 856 -67.63 -49.33 25.72
N SER A 857 -68.14 -49.41 24.48
CA SER A 857 -67.57 -48.69 23.34
C SER A 857 -68.57 -47.57 23.01
N CYS A 858 -68.15 -46.32 23.16
CA CYS A 858 -68.94 -45.14 22.85
C CYS A 858 -68.50 -44.62 21.49
N GLU A 859 -69.27 -44.90 20.44
CA GLU A 859 -68.94 -44.39 19.10
C GLU A 859 -69.41 -42.93 19.00
N VAL A 860 -68.45 -42.00 19.05
CA VAL A 860 -68.72 -40.57 18.86
C VAL A 860 -69.02 -40.32 17.36
N PRO A 861 -70.15 -39.68 17.02
CA PRO A 861 -70.45 -39.32 15.63
C PRO A 861 -69.37 -38.41 15.04
N GLY A 862 -69.13 -38.52 13.73
CA GLY A 862 -68.16 -37.65 13.05
C GLY A 862 -68.48 -36.16 13.23
N ASN A 863 -67.43 -35.36 13.45
CA ASN A 863 -67.47 -33.92 13.79
C ASN A 863 -67.88 -33.59 15.24
N TYR A 864 -67.70 -34.53 16.16
CA TYR A 864 -67.89 -34.30 17.60
C TYR A 864 -66.79 -35.02 18.38
N GLU A 865 -66.50 -34.54 19.59
CA GLU A 865 -65.33 -34.97 20.36
C GLU A 865 -65.71 -35.87 21.54
N PHE A 866 -66.92 -35.73 22.08
CA PHE A 866 -67.43 -36.58 23.16
C PHE A 866 -68.97 -36.61 23.22
N LEU A 867 -69.51 -37.46 24.06
CA LEU A 867 -70.94 -37.65 24.28
C LEU A 867 -71.36 -37.23 25.69
N LEU A 868 -72.59 -36.69 25.76
CA LEU A 868 -73.37 -36.65 26.98
C LEU A 868 -74.31 -37.85 27.01
N HIS A 869 -74.06 -38.79 27.91
CA HIS A 869 -74.94 -39.93 28.14
C HIS A 869 -76.22 -39.47 28.85
N ILE A 870 -77.37 -39.64 28.18
CA ILE A 870 -78.63 -39.08 28.68
C ILE A 870 -79.37 -40.06 29.58
N ASN A 871 -79.40 -39.74 30.87
CA ASN A 871 -80.21 -40.39 31.86
C ASN A 871 -81.67 -39.91 31.82
N THR A 872 -82.59 -40.76 32.28
CA THR A 872 -84.03 -40.45 32.34
C THR A 872 -84.64 -40.80 33.69
N CYS A 873 -85.67 -40.05 34.07
CA CYS A 873 -86.35 -40.24 35.34
C CYS A 873 -87.47 -41.29 35.22
N ARG A 874 -87.93 -41.78 36.37
CA ARG A 874 -89.08 -42.69 36.49
C ARG A 874 -90.05 -42.22 37.57
N LEU A 875 -91.35 -42.38 37.31
CA LEU A 875 -92.41 -42.05 38.26
C LEU A 875 -93.30 -43.26 38.48
N THR A 876 -93.39 -43.72 39.71
CA THR A 876 -94.31 -44.79 40.10
C THR A 876 -95.58 -44.19 40.67
N VAL A 877 -96.70 -44.33 39.96
CA VAL A 877 -98.01 -43.91 40.44
C VAL A 877 -98.70 -45.11 41.07
N THR A 878 -99.07 -44.99 42.33
CA THR A 878 -99.71 -46.05 43.11
C THR A 878 -101.16 -45.70 43.35
N LYS A 879 -102.08 -46.61 43.03
CA LYS A 879 -103.49 -46.46 43.33
C LYS A 879 -103.90 -47.30 44.53
N THR A 880 -104.63 -46.67 45.45
CA THR A 880 -105.28 -47.32 46.59
C THR A 880 -106.76 -46.94 46.68
N GLY A 881 -107.56 -47.74 47.39
CA GLY A 881 -109.00 -47.51 47.57
C GLY A 881 -109.88 -47.73 46.33
N GLY A 882 -109.34 -48.33 45.26
CA GLY A 882 -110.10 -48.82 44.11
C GLY A 882 -110.63 -50.25 44.29
N ALA A 883 -111.60 -50.64 43.48
CA ALA A 883 -112.14 -52.00 43.43
C ALA A 883 -111.28 -52.92 42.54
N GLU A 884 -111.16 -54.18 42.94
CA GLU A 884 -110.38 -55.18 42.21
C GLU A 884 -110.94 -55.39 40.79
N GLY A 885 -110.06 -55.33 39.79
CA GLY A 885 -110.43 -55.52 38.38
C GLY A 885 -110.98 -54.28 37.65
N GLU A 886 -111.17 -53.14 38.33
CA GLU A 886 -111.64 -51.89 37.70
C GLU A 886 -110.48 -51.00 37.22
N PRO A 887 -110.54 -50.43 36.00
CA PRO A 887 -109.54 -49.49 35.50
C PRO A 887 -109.77 -48.06 36.01
N TYR A 888 -108.71 -47.41 36.47
CA TYR A 888 -108.66 -45.98 36.84
C TYR A 888 -107.66 -45.26 35.93
N VAL A 889 -108.13 -44.24 35.20
CA VAL A 889 -107.30 -43.47 34.27
C VAL A 889 -106.79 -42.21 34.97
N PHE A 890 -105.49 -41.94 34.89
CA PHE A 890 -104.86 -40.74 35.43
C PHE A 890 -104.25 -39.92 34.31
N THR A 891 -104.61 -38.64 34.25
CA THR A 891 -103.85 -37.65 33.49
C THR A 891 -102.59 -37.30 34.28
N VAL A 892 -101.43 -37.59 33.72
CA VAL A 892 -100.12 -37.20 34.26
C VAL A 892 -99.76 -35.84 33.67
N LYS A 893 -99.50 -34.85 34.53
CA LYS A 893 -99.07 -33.51 34.13
C LYS A 893 -97.61 -33.30 34.49
N LYS A 894 -96.83 -32.78 33.54
CA LYS A 894 -95.48 -32.27 33.74
C LYS A 894 -95.53 -30.74 33.75
N ASP A 895 -95.02 -30.11 34.79
CA ASP A 895 -94.96 -28.65 34.95
C ASP A 895 -96.31 -27.98 34.68
N GLY A 896 -97.40 -28.62 35.17
CA GLY A 896 -98.78 -28.16 35.01
C GLY A 896 -99.46 -28.47 33.67
N ARG A 897 -98.74 -29.01 32.67
CA ARG A 897 -99.28 -29.39 31.35
C ARG A 897 -99.46 -30.89 31.24
N LYS A 898 -100.55 -31.34 30.61
CA LYS A 898 -100.79 -32.78 30.34
C LYS A 898 -99.61 -33.35 29.54
N TYR A 899 -98.99 -34.40 30.07
CA TYR A 899 -97.81 -35.06 29.51
C TYR A 899 -98.12 -36.47 29.02
N SER A 900 -98.84 -37.26 29.81
CA SER A 900 -99.25 -38.62 29.44
C SER A 900 -100.55 -39.01 30.17
N GLU A 901 -101.09 -40.18 29.86
CA GLU A 901 -102.17 -40.84 30.60
C GLU A 901 -101.74 -42.26 30.97
N ILE A 902 -102.09 -42.68 32.18
CA ILE A 902 -101.87 -44.05 32.63
C ILE A 902 -103.17 -44.65 33.13
N THR A 903 -103.32 -45.96 32.97
CA THR A 903 -104.47 -46.68 33.50
C THR A 903 -103.99 -47.72 34.50
N ILE A 904 -104.46 -47.62 35.73
CA ILE A 904 -104.12 -48.55 36.81
C ILE A 904 -105.37 -49.39 37.12
N VAL A 905 -105.24 -50.72 37.11
CA VAL A 905 -106.37 -51.62 37.40
C VAL A 905 -106.34 -52.08 38.86
N GLY A 906 -107.40 -51.77 39.60
CA GLY A 906 -107.49 -52.05 41.04
C GLY A 906 -106.47 -51.27 41.88
N ASN A 907 -105.98 -51.89 42.95
CA ASN A 907 -105.01 -51.28 43.87
C ASN A 907 -103.59 -51.72 43.52
N ARG A 908 -103.04 -51.17 42.43
CA ARG A 908 -101.71 -51.50 41.90
C ARG A 908 -100.88 -50.24 41.69
N SER A 909 -99.63 -50.43 41.31
CA SER A 909 -98.73 -49.35 40.90
C SER A 909 -98.32 -49.54 39.45
N GLU A 910 -98.24 -48.44 38.71
CA GLU A 910 -97.67 -48.42 37.36
C GLU A 910 -96.48 -47.46 37.34
N THR A 911 -95.38 -47.87 36.71
CA THR A 911 -94.17 -47.03 36.59
C THR A 911 -94.04 -46.49 35.19
N ILE A 912 -93.99 -45.18 35.08
CA ILE A 912 -93.68 -44.48 33.84
C ILE A 912 -92.17 -44.25 33.83
N ALA A 913 -91.48 -44.91 32.92
CA ALA A 913 -90.06 -44.72 32.70
C ALA A 913 -89.81 -43.63 31.64
N GLU A 914 -88.54 -43.27 31.44
CA GLU A 914 -88.09 -42.34 30.42
C GLU A 914 -88.71 -40.93 30.51
N LEU A 915 -88.96 -40.47 31.73
CA LEU A 915 -89.51 -39.16 31.99
C LEU A 915 -88.40 -38.10 31.99
N PRO A 916 -88.66 -36.89 31.47
CA PRO A 916 -87.76 -35.76 31.66
C PRO A 916 -87.80 -35.27 33.11
N VAL A 917 -86.73 -34.62 33.57
CA VAL A 917 -86.77 -33.88 34.84
C VAL A 917 -87.88 -32.82 34.80
N GLY A 918 -88.46 -32.55 35.97
CA GLY A 918 -89.57 -31.61 36.11
C GLY A 918 -90.53 -31.99 37.24
N THR A 919 -91.55 -31.17 37.42
CA THR A 919 -92.57 -31.37 38.45
C THR A 919 -93.73 -32.18 37.90
N TYR A 920 -94.02 -33.32 38.52
CA TYR A 920 -95.10 -34.21 38.11
C TYR A 920 -96.26 -34.19 39.09
N THR A 921 -97.46 -34.04 38.55
CA THR A 921 -98.72 -34.27 39.28
C THR A 921 -99.58 -35.23 38.48
N VAL A 922 -100.52 -35.88 39.15
CA VAL A 922 -101.51 -36.75 38.49
C VAL A 922 -102.91 -36.26 38.82
N THR A 923 -103.87 -36.59 37.98
CA THR A 923 -105.28 -36.29 38.22
C THR A 923 -106.10 -37.46 37.70
N GLU A 924 -106.85 -38.11 38.57
CA GLU A 924 -107.76 -39.18 38.19
C GLU A 924 -108.93 -38.65 37.35
N ASP A 925 -109.25 -39.35 36.26
CA ASP A 925 -110.40 -39.04 35.42
C ASP A 925 -111.69 -39.49 36.10
N GLN A 926 -112.49 -38.51 36.51
CA GLN A 926 -113.77 -38.71 37.19
C GLN A 926 -114.81 -39.45 36.33
N GLY A 927 -114.65 -39.50 35.00
CA GLY A 927 -115.49 -40.31 34.12
C GLY A 927 -115.35 -41.82 34.39
N TRP A 928 -114.15 -42.27 34.81
CA TRP A 928 -113.86 -43.66 35.15
C TRP A 928 -114.07 -43.96 36.65
N SER A 929 -114.05 -42.94 37.49
CA SER A 929 -114.08 -43.07 38.95
C SER A 929 -115.28 -42.40 39.64
N TRP A 930 -116.36 -42.09 38.91
CA TRP A 930 -117.56 -41.37 39.38
C TRP A 930 -118.23 -41.87 40.71
N ARG A 931 -117.86 -43.06 41.21
CA ARG A 931 -118.32 -43.60 42.51
C ARG A 931 -117.42 -43.23 43.69
N TYR A 932 -116.29 -42.60 43.43
CA TYR A 932 -115.22 -42.34 44.37
C TYR A 932 -114.93 -40.85 44.46
N ASP A 933 -114.56 -40.39 45.65
CA ASP A 933 -113.82 -39.15 45.83
C ASP A 933 -112.33 -39.48 45.74
N SER A 934 -111.58 -38.75 44.92
CA SER A 934 -110.20 -39.06 44.57
C SER A 934 -109.22 -38.06 45.20
N ASP A 935 -108.35 -38.52 46.09
CA ASP A 935 -107.15 -37.80 46.49
C ASP A 935 -106.03 -38.15 45.51
N ASN A 936 -105.60 -37.15 44.73
CA ASN A 936 -104.58 -37.32 43.68
C ASN A 936 -103.14 -37.32 44.22
N GLY A 937 -102.97 -37.21 45.54
CA GLY A 937 -101.66 -37.18 46.19
C GLY A 937 -100.89 -35.87 45.95
N THR A 938 -99.74 -35.75 46.62
CA THR A 938 -98.81 -34.63 46.41
C THR A 938 -97.96 -34.89 45.17
N GLY A 939 -97.73 -33.85 44.36
CA GLY A 939 -96.80 -33.94 43.23
C GLY A 939 -95.37 -34.27 43.66
N PHE A 940 -94.57 -34.74 42.71
CA PHE A 940 -93.17 -35.09 42.92
C PHE A 940 -92.28 -34.37 41.91
N VAL A 941 -91.12 -33.85 42.35
CA VAL A 941 -90.13 -33.22 41.47
C VAL A 941 -89.05 -34.24 41.15
N LEU A 942 -88.96 -34.64 39.89
CA LEU A 942 -87.89 -35.50 39.41
C LEU A 942 -86.70 -34.63 39.01
N THR A 943 -85.54 -34.89 39.59
CA THR A 943 -84.25 -34.23 39.30
C THR A 943 -83.16 -35.27 39.06
N ALA A 944 -81.94 -34.83 38.73
CA ALA A 944 -80.79 -35.72 38.62
C ALA A 944 -80.48 -36.47 39.93
N GLU A 945 -80.61 -35.80 41.07
CA GLU A 945 -80.37 -36.34 42.42
C GLU A 945 -81.54 -37.20 42.92
N HIS A 946 -82.74 -36.95 42.38
CA HIS A 946 -83.95 -37.69 42.69
C HIS A 946 -84.62 -38.23 41.42
N PRO A 947 -83.96 -39.18 40.72
CA PRO A 947 -84.38 -39.62 39.39
C PRO A 947 -85.56 -40.59 39.42
N SER A 948 -85.95 -41.06 40.60
CA SER A 948 -87.12 -41.89 40.81
C SER A 948 -88.01 -41.29 41.88
N GLY A 949 -89.30 -41.15 41.58
CA GLY A 949 -90.31 -40.63 42.49
C GLY A 949 -91.55 -41.50 42.54
N SER A 950 -92.39 -41.28 43.53
CA SER A 950 -93.70 -41.93 43.61
C SER A 950 -94.80 -40.98 44.05
N ILE A 951 -95.98 -41.12 43.44
CA ILE A 951 -97.20 -40.42 43.83
C ILE A 951 -98.24 -41.49 44.16
N THR A 952 -98.85 -41.38 45.35
CA THR A 952 -99.92 -42.30 45.76
C THR A 952 -101.25 -41.58 45.71
N CYS A 953 -102.17 -42.10 44.89
CA CYS A 953 -103.55 -41.66 44.82
C CYS A 953 -104.43 -42.60 45.65
N ALA A 954 -105.35 -42.04 46.42
CA ALA A 954 -106.25 -42.78 47.27
C ALA A 954 -107.70 -42.40 46.97
N ASN A 955 -108.53 -43.39 46.65
CA ASN A 955 -109.96 -43.18 46.49
C ASN A 955 -110.70 -43.54 47.76
N THR A 956 -111.70 -42.72 48.08
CA THR A 956 -112.69 -43.02 49.10
C THR A 956 -114.03 -43.25 48.41
N LYS A 957 -114.64 -44.42 48.62
CA LYS A 957 -115.94 -44.75 48.01
C LYS A 957 -117.04 -43.91 48.64
N ILE A 958 -117.74 -43.13 47.82
CA ILE A 958 -118.83 -42.23 48.27
C ILE A 958 -120.20 -42.65 47.70
N ASN A 959 -120.24 -43.54 46.71
CA ASN A 959 -121.46 -44.02 46.09
C ASN A 959 -121.48 -45.55 45.93
N ASN A 960 -122.54 -46.20 46.43
CA ASN A 960 -122.70 -47.67 46.43
C ASN A 960 -123.50 -48.23 45.24
N ASN A 961 -123.87 -47.40 44.26
CA ASN A 961 -124.64 -47.81 43.09
C ASN A 961 -123.79 -48.63 42.09
N TRP A 962 -124.42 -49.62 41.44
CA TRP A 962 -123.76 -50.56 40.51
C TRP A 962 -124.09 -50.20 39.06
N LEU A 963 -123.09 -50.17 38.18
CA LEU A 963 -123.28 -50.27 36.72
C LEU A 963 -123.57 -51.74 36.40
N ASN A 964 -124.77 -52.01 35.91
CA ASN A 964 -125.25 -53.32 35.48
C ASN A 964 -124.48 -53.82 34.24
N GLY A 965 -123.60 -54.81 34.43
CA GLY A 965 -123.39 -55.96 33.53
C GLY A 965 -122.99 -55.77 32.06
N PHE A 966 -122.68 -54.57 31.55
CA PHE A 966 -122.36 -54.38 30.11
C PHE A 966 -121.11 -53.53 29.81
N SER A 967 -120.18 -53.36 30.75
CA SER A 967 -118.88 -52.75 30.46
C SER A 967 -117.83 -53.83 30.14
N ASN A 968 -117.91 -54.40 28.94
CA ASN A 968 -116.76 -55.11 28.39
C ASN A 968 -115.65 -54.08 28.14
N VAL A 969 -114.60 -54.14 28.96
CA VAL A 969 -113.33 -53.48 28.64
C VAL A 969 -112.76 -54.18 27.41
N VAL A 970 -112.89 -53.54 26.25
CA VAL A 970 -112.09 -53.93 25.09
C VAL A 970 -110.66 -53.52 25.41
N LYS A 971 -109.84 -54.54 25.67
CA LYS A 971 -108.39 -54.42 25.80
C LYS A 971 -107.85 -53.93 24.46
N ASN A 972 -107.51 -52.65 24.34
CA ASN A 972 -106.66 -52.19 23.23
C ASN A 972 -105.22 -52.60 23.57
N ILE A 973 -104.89 -53.86 23.25
CA ILE A 973 -103.53 -54.34 23.23
C ILE A 973 -102.96 -53.92 21.87
N PHE A 974 -102.22 -52.82 21.81
CA PHE A 974 -101.12 -52.73 20.86
C PHE A 974 -99.92 -53.46 21.49
N SER A 975 -99.90 -54.78 21.32
CA SER A 975 -98.68 -55.57 21.32
C SER A 975 -98.63 -56.25 19.99
N THR A 976 -97.76 -55.76 19.10
CA THR A 976 -97.08 -56.47 18.01
C THR A 976 -96.20 -55.40 17.33
N GLU A 977 -94.95 -55.63 16.94
CA GLU A 977 -94.22 -56.88 16.81
C GLU A 977 -92.75 -56.57 16.51
N ASN A 978 -91.86 -57.48 16.93
CA ASN A 978 -90.70 -57.98 16.19
C ASN A 978 -90.11 -57.06 15.10
N TYR A 979 -88.98 -56.42 15.42
CA TYR A 979 -87.96 -56.08 14.41
C TYR A 979 -86.86 -57.15 14.44
N GLY A 980 -87.10 -58.24 13.71
CA GLY A 980 -86.06 -59.12 13.16
C GLY A 980 -86.08 -58.94 11.65
N GLY A 981 -85.06 -58.27 11.11
CA GLY A 981 -85.05 -57.82 9.72
C GLY A 981 -84.84 -58.91 8.67
N ARG A 982 -85.20 -58.60 7.42
CA ARG A 982 -84.25 -58.45 6.29
C ARG A 982 -85.01 -58.23 4.97
N GLU A 983 -84.46 -57.26 4.22
CA GLU A 983 -84.36 -57.19 2.75
C GLU A 983 -85.63 -57.14 1.89
N LYS A 984 -85.77 -56.05 1.12
CA LYS A 984 -85.47 -56.08 -0.33
C LYS A 984 -85.53 -54.68 -0.98
N TYR A 985 -84.43 -54.37 -1.69
CA TYR A 985 -84.32 -53.60 -2.94
C TYR A 985 -85.22 -52.36 -3.16
N GLY A 986 -84.61 -51.19 -2.96
CA GLY A 986 -85.11 -49.91 -3.48
C GLY A 986 -84.66 -49.67 -4.93
N SER A 987 -85.64 -49.42 -5.79
CA SER A 987 -85.49 -48.87 -7.13
C SER A 987 -85.60 -47.34 -7.12
N ARG A 988 -84.56 -46.68 -7.66
CA ARG A 988 -84.51 -45.41 -8.41
C ARG A 988 -85.61 -44.34 -8.30
N LYS A 989 -85.09 -43.11 -8.10
CA LYS A 989 -85.50 -41.77 -8.61
C LYS A 989 -86.84 -41.24 -8.05
N LYS A 990 -86.91 -40.01 -7.54
CA LYS A 990 -86.44 -38.73 -8.07
C LYS A 990 -86.30 -37.72 -6.95
#